data_AF-A0A4V2SY71-F1
#
_entry.id   AF-A0A4V2SY71-F1
#
_cell.length_a   1.000
_cell.length_b   1.000
_cell.length_c   1.000
_cell.angle_alpha   90.00
_cell.angle_beta   90.00
_cell.angle_gamma   90.00
#
_symmetry.space_group_name_H-M   'P 1'
#
loop_
_entity.id
_entity.type
_entity.pdbx_description
1 polymer ?
#
loop_
_entity_poly.entity_id
_entity_poly.type
_entity_poly.pdbx_seq_one_letter_code
_entity_poly.pdbx_strand_id
1 'polypeptide(L)'
;MFNRSRHLFQAAFLASLLSLSSPCAAQAGSAFTDLSGHYAATAVDDLFARGIVRGVTATTFQPEAPVTRAQWATMLARTTGIQPLTPAVPRYRDVASDHPLAGYIEALSVRQLIRGQQPDVFAPEAPVSRQDGALMLDRLLALTTRKTGSTAPSPWSDRSAIAPYALAAVDRVAQFQLMGNGIERFDPEQPLTRGQATVIAHRLLALLEGDLQAPLQLQPTELDGSSPKPQQLALQSAAPEGHFAMATYGVSYGIDNDRAGWLQNGQYVATLPVESAQVTVNVGPRTWTVPVRSNPAIAAPSSAPTYRPYGPTYFPQQSVIATTGPLDPAFRKIEKASYPGPQDGLTSYSAKWTGFYRMQGRTVTADLGKLQPISSVSMQFQQETSSAINLPKEMQVDFSQDGLLWSRAGKVVAAPAVQQGTQAIERTFRLTFPTVSARYVRVSFPVDVWVFARWLRIEGPPALPAEAPRSSPAFIPAPPITGTVVASNQSTTSSNPSSNSPSAVQRQPIANLLLVYSDHQRSDGTWSTEDFLPMLAHKIKPGSYEGRLFDGILLLPFPSTAEAGKAAWTDYADTVDRQLAALDAAVAWHRAHTPDFPQKPLPVVLTIPYPNPQLGDWPTEADRLQSIREFTAELNKRWQQAAWSHLQHIGYYWQWEDAHREEDQRLIRTVADDLHEQDLLFYWIPYYDAPGLTKWRELGFDQAYLQPNYYFDPQFPIQRLQNAYQQAKSLGLGIEIEGDEHILRHNDEFGPRYRNQLVASPSRDMAYAFYLGTKSLLQASFSGGDHINGLYHRTYEWIKERSQP
;
A
#
# COMPACT_ATOMS: atom_id res chain seq x y z
N MET A 1 33.90 57.47 58.97
CA MET A 1 33.15 58.54 58.26
C MET A 1 33.04 58.17 56.78
N PHE A 2 31.80 58.06 56.30
CA PHE A 2 31.27 58.25 54.94
C PHE A 2 31.99 57.74 53.66
N ASN A 3 31.37 56.71 53.05
CA ASN A 3 30.65 56.72 51.75
C ASN A 3 31.41 56.78 50.40
N ARG A 4 31.25 55.73 49.55
CA ARG A 4 30.47 55.77 48.27
C ARG A 4 30.53 54.46 47.44
N SER A 5 29.32 53.96 47.09
CA SER A 5 28.83 53.38 45.81
C SER A 5 29.48 52.11 45.20
N ARG A 6 28.85 50.91 45.28
CA ARG A 6 27.80 50.28 44.40
C ARG A 6 28.29 49.94 42.96
N HIS A 7 28.15 48.74 42.37
CA HIS A 7 27.78 47.36 42.73
C HIS A 7 28.39 46.44 41.63
N LEU A 8 29.12 45.41 42.04
CA LEU A 8 29.64 44.28 41.26
C LEU A 8 29.19 43.02 42.02
N PHE A 9 28.53 42.07 41.39
CA PHE A 9 28.37 40.68 41.87
C PHE A 9 28.20 39.77 40.64
N GLN A 10 29.26 39.07 40.23
CA GLN A 10 29.65 37.67 40.59
C GLN A 10 28.82 36.62 39.82
N ALA A 11 29.41 35.85 38.89
CA ALA A 11 30.26 34.64 39.05
C ALA A 11 29.38 33.38 39.32
N ALA A 12 29.64 32.16 38.83
CA ALA A 12 30.82 31.52 38.24
C ALA A 12 30.44 30.24 37.45
N PHE A 13 31.43 29.76 36.68
CA PHE A 13 31.62 28.51 35.93
C PHE A 13 31.10 27.18 36.54
N LEU A 14 30.66 26.24 35.69
CA LEU A 14 31.42 25.01 35.37
C LEU A 14 30.88 24.27 34.12
N ALA A 15 31.79 23.66 33.37
CA ALA A 15 31.56 22.88 32.15
C ALA A 15 30.88 21.53 32.41
N SER A 16 30.06 21.05 31.46
CA SER A 16 29.76 19.64 31.25
C SER A 16 29.36 19.40 29.79
N LEU A 17 29.90 18.33 29.23
CA LEU A 17 29.72 17.83 27.88
C LEU A 17 28.23 17.69 27.52
N LEU A 18 27.80 18.26 26.40
CA LEU A 18 26.57 17.89 25.72
C LEU A 18 26.94 17.18 24.41
N SER A 19 26.89 15.86 24.51
CA SER A 19 26.80 14.92 23.40
C SER A 19 25.83 15.42 22.33
N LEU A 20 26.30 15.45 21.07
CA LEU A 20 25.47 15.57 19.87
C LEU A 20 24.54 14.36 19.79
N SER A 21 23.35 14.45 20.39
CA SER A 21 22.26 13.53 20.12
C SER A 21 21.59 13.97 18.82
N SER A 22 21.85 13.24 17.74
CA SER A 22 21.02 13.27 16.53
C SER A 22 19.55 13.08 16.92
N PRO A 23 18.59 13.76 16.27
CA PRO A 23 17.18 13.48 16.51
C PRO A 23 16.90 12.03 16.11
N CYS A 24 16.56 11.23 17.12
CA CYS A 24 16.08 9.88 16.98
C CYS A 24 14.85 9.92 16.08
N ALA A 25 14.95 9.30 14.90
CA ALA A 25 13.77 8.98 14.12
C ALA A 25 12.82 8.18 15.01
N ALA A 26 11.60 8.66 15.22
CA ALA A 26 10.57 7.92 15.91
C ALA A 26 10.29 6.63 15.13
N GLN A 27 10.96 5.56 15.54
CA GLN A 27 10.82 4.24 14.95
C GLN A 27 9.44 3.72 15.35
N ALA A 28 8.57 3.48 14.36
CA ALA A 28 7.35 2.71 14.58
C ALA A 28 7.72 1.45 15.37
N GLY A 29 7.06 1.23 16.51
CA GLY A 29 7.39 0.10 17.39
C GLY A 29 7.37 -1.22 16.62
N SER A 30 8.42 -2.05 16.81
CA SER A 30 8.53 -3.36 16.16
C SER A 30 7.31 -4.25 16.47
N ALA A 31 6.97 -5.15 15.55
CA ALA A 31 5.90 -6.12 15.75
C ALA A 31 6.16 -7.10 16.90
N PHE A 32 7.42 -7.21 17.37
CA PHE A 32 7.82 -8.13 18.44
C PHE A 32 8.43 -7.36 19.63
N THR A 33 8.03 -7.74 20.84
CA THR A 33 8.41 -7.03 22.07
C THR A 33 9.88 -7.19 22.43
N ASP A 34 10.51 -8.29 22.00
CA ASP A 34 11.91 -8.63 22.23
C ASP A 34 12.86 -8.06 21.16
N LEU A 35 12.37 -7.18 20.28
CA LEU A 35 13.17 -6.47 19.28
C LEU A 35 13.34 -4.98 19.55
N SER A 36 12.78 -4.46 20.64
CA SER A 36 12.94 -3.05 21.00
C SER A 36 14.42 -2.73 21.23
N GLY A 37 14.98 -1.82 20.43
CA GLY A 37 16.41 -1.47 20.45
C GLY A 37 17.36 -2.53 19.85
N HIS A 38 16.83 -3.61 19.26
CA HIS A 38 17.65 -4.68 18.71
C HIS A 38 18.09 -4.38 17.26
N TYR A 39 19.35 -4.65 16.90
CA TYR A 39 19.90 -4.33 15.57
C TYR A 39 19.17 -5.02 14.39
N ALA A 40 18.56 -6.18 14.66
CA ALA A 40 17.80 -6.93 13.66
C ALA A 40 16.36 -6.42 13.46
N ALA A 41 15.87 -5.48 14.29
CA ALA A 41 14.46 -5.06 14.31
C ALA A 41 13.95 -4.67 12.92
N THR A 42 14.64 -3.76 12.22
CA THR A 42 14.26 -3.32 10.88
C THR A 42 14.17 -4.46 9.87
N ALA A 43 15.17 -5.36 9.88
CA ALA A 43 15.18 -6.50 8.96
C ALA A 43 14.06 -7.51 9.29
N VAL A 44 13.78 -7.72 10.58
CA VAL A 44 12.69 -8.60 11.01
C VAL A 44 11.34 -8.00 10.65
N ASP A 45 11.11 -6.71 10.91
CA ASP A 45 9.84 -6.05 10.63
C ASP A 45 9.54 -6.04 9.13
N ASP A 46 10.52 -5.73 8.26
CA ASP A 46 10.34 -5.77 6.80
C ASP A 46 10.07 -7.20 6.31
N LEU A 47 10.88 -8.18 6.70
CA LEU A 47 10.69 -9.57 6.26
C LEU A 47 9.44 -10.21 6.88
N PHE A 48 8.98 -9.77 8.04
CA PHE A 48 7.72 -10.18 8.65
C PHE A 48 6.53 -9.61 7.88
N ALA A 49 6.56 -8.31 7.54
CA ALA A 49 5.55 -7.67 6.69
C ALA A 49 5.43 -8.35 5.31
N ARG A 50 6.55 -8.89 4.79
CA ARG A 50 6.61 -9.66 3.54
C ARG A 50 6.28 -11.15 3.69
N GLY A 51 6.03 -11.64 4.90
CA GLY A 51 5.70 -13.05 5.18
C GLY A 51 6.87 -14.04 5.02
N ILE A 52 8.11 -13.53 4.94
CA ILE A 52 9.32 -14.35 4.79
C ILE A 52 9.73 -14.97 6.13
N VAL A 53 9.65 -14.19 7.22
CA VAL A 53 9.93 -14.64 8.59
C VAL A 53 8.69 -14.51 9.49
N ARG A 54 8.70 -15.21 10.63
CA ARG A 54 7.68 -15.09 11.68
C ARG A 54 8.31 -15.12 13.07
N GLY A 55 7.57 -14.62 14.06
CA GLY A 55 7.89 -14.83 15.47
C GLY A 55 7.78 -16.29 15.89
N VAL A 56 8.42 -16.62 17.01
CA VAL A 56 8.21 -17.91 17.69
C VAL A 56 6.85 -17.94 18.41
N THR A 57 6.34 -16.77 18.78
CA THR A 57 4.98 -16.52 19.24
C THR A 57 4.40 -15.33 18.47
N ALA A 58 3.17 -14.94 18.79
CA ALA A 58 2.55 -13.75 18.21
C ALA A 58 3.29 -12.44 18.57
N THR A 59 4.05 -12.41 19.66
CA THR A 59 4.68 -11.19 20.20
C THR A 59 6.20 -11.32 20.41
N THR A 60 6.79 -12.49 20.19
CA THR A 60 8.20 -12.77 20.47
C THR A 60 8.89 -13.36 19.25
N PHE A 61 10.07 -12.84 18.90
CA PHE A 61 10.87 -13.30 17.77
C PHE A 61 12.00 -14.26 18.14
N GLN A 62 12.57 -14.15 19.33
CA GLN A 62 13.80 -14.80 19.81
C GLN A 62 15.00 -14.55 18.88
N PRO A 63 15.52 -13.30 18.77
CA PRO A 63 16.61 -12.98 17.86
C PRO A 63 17.92 -13.72 18.17
N GLU A 64 18.17 -14.08 19.43
CA GLU A 64 19.41 -14.76 19.85
C GLU A 64 19.35 -16.28 19.79
N ALA A 65 18.18 -16.87 19.51
CA ALA A 65 18.06 -18.33 19.42
C ALA A 65 18.77 -18.86 18.15
N PRO A 66 19.45 -20.01 18.23
CA PRO A 66 20.09 -20.61 17.05
C PRO A 66 19.04 -21.07 16.03
N VAL A 67 19.36 -20.95 14.73
CA VAL A 67 18.53 -21.51 13.66
C VAL A 67 19.01 -22.90 13.26
N THR A 68 18.07 -23.79 12.97
CA THR A 68 18.38 -25.11 12.39
C THR A 68 18.71 -25.00 10.90
N ARG A 69 19.36 -26.02 10.34
CA ARG A 69 19.64 -26.12 8.90
C ARG A 69 18.37 -26.04 8.05
N ALA A 70 17.27 -26.68 8.48
CA ALA A 70 15.99 -26.62 7.79
C ALA A 70 15.35 -25.23 7.84
N GLN A 71 15.44 -24.55 8.99
CA GLN A 71 14.96 -23.17 9.14
C GLN A 71 15.76 -22.20 8.26
N TRP A 72 17.10 -22.35 8.22
CA TRP A 72 17.94 -21.52 7.36
C TRP A 72 17.67 -21.75 5.88
N ALA A 73 17.58 -23.02 5.43
CA ALA A 73 17.20 -23.34 4.06
C ALA A 73 15.84 -22.76 3.67
N THR A 74 14.86 -22.83 4.58
CA THR A 74 13.51 -22.28 4.35
C THR A 74 13.54 -20.76 4.22
N MET A 75 14.26 -20.07 5.11
CA MET A 75 14.39 -18.62 5.07
C MET A 75 15.03 -18.18 3.74
N LEU A 76 16.11 -18.84 3.32
CA LEU A 76 16.75 -18.63 2.03
C LEU A 76 15.78 -18.86 0.85
N ALA A 77 15.08 -19.99 0.81
CA ALA A 77 14.14 -20.30 -0.26
C ALA A 77 13.05 -19.22 -0.38
N ARG A 78 12.51 -18.74 0.75
CA ARG A 78 11.49 -17.68 0.77
C ARG A 78 12.03 -16.33 0.34
N THR A 79 13.22 -15.97 0.83
CA THR A 79 13.94 -14.76 0.40
C THR A 79 14.16 -14.74 -1.11
N THR A 80 14.48 -15.90 -1.72
CA THR A 80 14.66 -16.01 -3.17
C THR A 80 13.39 -16.34 -3.94
N GLY A 81 12.22 -16.39 -3.29
CA GLY A 81 10.94 -16.75 -3.93
C GLY A 81 10.90 -18.15 -4.59
N ILE A 82 11.76 -19.07 -4.15
CA ILE A 82 11.78 -20.45 -4.63
C ILE A 82 10.62 -21.20 -4.00
N GLN A 83 9.76 -21.73 -4.86
CA GLN A 83 8.55 -22.44 -4.43
C GLN A 83 8.89 -23.87 -3.94
N PRO A 84 8.21 -24.37 -2.89
CA PRO A 84 8.45 -25.70 -2.36
C PRO A 84 8.06 -26.78 -3.38
N LEU A 85 8.85 -27.85 -3.46
CA LEU A 85 8.60 -29.02 -4.33
C LEU A 85 8.34 -30.27 -3.50
N THR A 86 7.39 -31.10 -3.90
CA THR A 86 7.13 -32.39 -3.25
C THR A 86 7.34 -33.51 -4.27
N PRO A 87 8.57 -34.06 -4.38
CA PRO A 87 8.83 -35.18 -5.27
C PRO A 87 8.13 -36.46 -4.76
N ALA A 88 7.86 -37.40 -5.66
CA ALA A 88 7.30 -38.70 -5.30
C ALA A 88 8.24 -39.53 -4.40
N VAL A 89 9.56 -39.29 -4.50
CA VAL A 89 10.59 -39.91 -3.67
C VAL A 89 11.44 -38.79 -3.05
N PRO A 90 11.48 -38.67 -1.70
CA PRO A 90 12.36 -37.72 -1.03
C PRO A 90 13.84 -37.99 -1.32
N ARG A 91 14.64 -36.92 -1.42
CA ARG A 91 16.08 -37.00 -1.65
C ARG A 91 16.86 -37.42 -0.40
N TYR A 92 16.42 -36.96 0.76
CA TYR A 92 17.09 -37.20 2.04
C TYR A 92 16.24 -38.13 2.91
N ARG A 93 16.85 -39.18 3.46
CA ARG A 93 16.15 -40.18 4.29
C ARG A 93 15.73 -39.65 5.66
N ASP A 94 16.38 -38.58 6.13
CA ASP A 94 16.13 -37.92 7.41
C ASP A 94 15.21 -36.69 7.30
N VAL A 95 14.62 -36.46 6.12
CA VAL A 95 13.62 -35.43 5.87
C VAL A 95 12.32 -36.12 5.48
N ALA A 96 11.39 -36.25 6.43
CA ALA A 96 10.09 -36.87 6.17
C ALA A 96 9.30 -36.06 5.12
N SER A 97 8.56 -36.74 4.24
CA SER A 97 7.81 -36.09 3.14
C SER A 97 6.70 -35.16 3.63
N ASP A 98 6.20 -35.38 4.84
CA ASP A 98 5.20 -34.56 5.53
C ASP A 98 5.82 -33.50 6.45
N HIS A 99 7.15 -33.42 6.54
CA HIS A 99 7.83 -32.39 7.31
C HIS A 99 7.51 -31.00 6.71
N PRO A 100 7.08 -30.00 7.52
CA PRO A 100 6.61 -28.69 7.03
C PRO A 100 7.62 -27.89 6.19
N LEU A 101 8.91 -28.23 6.31
CA LEU A 101 10.01 -27.56 5.59
C LEU A 101 10.60 -28.43 4.47
N ALA A 102 10.16 -29.68 4.31
CA ALA A 102 10.71 -30.62 3.33
C ALA A 102 10.69 -30.03 1.92
N GLY A 103 9.57 -29.40 1.55
CA GLY A 103 9.41 -28.89 0.20
C GLY A 103 10.42 -27.82 -0.20
N TYR A 104 10.82 -26.96 0.73
CA TYR A 104 11.84 -25.93 0.48
C TYR A 104 13.24 -26.54 0.38
N ILE A 105 13.56 -27.51 1.24
CA ILE A 105 14.83 -28.25 1.20
C ILE A 105 14.99 -28.97 -0.14
N GLU A 106 13.93 -29.66 -0.59
CA GLU A 106 13.91 -30.33 -1.89
C GLU A 106 14.07 -29.35 -3.05
N ALA A 107 13.32 -28.23 -3.02
CA ALA A 107 13.37 -27.23 -4.06
C ALA A 107 14.76 -26.61 -4.27
N LEU A 108 15.46 -26.30 -3.17
CA LEU A 108 16.82 -25.80 -3.21
C LEU A 108 17.84 -26.88 -3.61
N SER A 109 17.65 -28.12 -3.14
CA SER A 109 18.57 -29.23 -3.40
C SER A 109 18.55 -29.69 -4.86
N VAL A 110 17.36 -29.81 -5.46
CA VAL A 110 17.20 -30.18 -6.88
C VAL A 110 17.85 -29.13 -7.81
N ARG A 111 17.84 -27.85 -7.39
CA ARG A 111 18.51 -26.75 -8.08
C ARG A 111 20.01 -26.63 -7.76
N GLN A 112 20.54 -27.53 -6.94
CA GLN A 112 21.93 -27.53 -6.46
C GLN A 112 22.32 -26.27 -5.67
N LEU A 113 21.35 -25.54 -5.13
CA LEU A 113 21.54 -24.32 -4.34
C LEU A 113 21.89 -24.63 -2.88
N ILE A 114 21.52 -25.81 -2.38
CA ILE A 114 22.00 -26.34 -1.09
C ILE A 114 22.39 -27.81 -1.24
N ARG A 115 23.07 -28.35 -0.22
CA ARG A 115 23.43 -29.78 -0.13
C ARG A 115 23.26 -30.29 1.30
N GLY A 116 22.97 -31.58 1.42
CA GLY A 116 23.03 -32.32 2.68
C GLY A 116 24.46 -32.45 3.21
N GLN A 117 24.58 -32.86 4.47
CA GLN A 117 25.87 -33.21 5.07
C GLN A 117 26.45 -34.50 4.46
N GLN A 118 25.58 -35.38 3.97
CA GLN A 118 25.91 -36.55 3.17
C GLN A 118 24.97 -36.59 1.94
N PRO A 119 25.23 -37.44 0.93
CA PRO A 119 24.38 -37.52 -0.27
C PRO A 119 22.89 -37.74 0.01
N ASP A 120 22.55 -38.48 1.07
CA ASP A 120 21.18 -38.85 1.47
C ASP A 120 20.80 -38.36 2.90
N VAL A 121 21.64 -37.53 3.55
CA VAL A 121 21.39 -36.99 4.92
C VAL A 121 21.49 -35.47 4.93
N PHE A 122 20.42 -34.78 5.32
CA PHE A 122 20.38 -33.32 5.38
C PHE A 122 20.71 -32.74 6.77
N ALA A 123 20.37 -33.44 7.84
CA ALA A 123 20.35 -33.04 9.24
C ALA A 123 19.46 -31.81 9.51
N PRO A 124 18.12 -31.90 9.34
CA PRO A 124 17.22 -30.74 9.36
C PRO A 124 17.17 -30.00 10.70
N GLU A 125 17.27 -30.72 11.82
CA GLU A 125 17.16 -30.16 13.18
C GLU A 125 18.50 -29.70 13.78
N ALA A 126 19.62 -29.99 13.12
CA ALA A 126 20.92 -29.55 13.61
C ALA A 126 21.06 -28.01 13.49
N PRO A 127 21.60 -27.31 14.51
CA PRO A 127 21.99 -25.91 14.39
C PRO A 127 22.95 -25.71 13.21
N VAL A 128 22.76 -24.66 12.44
CA VAL A 128 23.69 -24.32 11.35
C VAL A 128 24.81 -23.42 11.87
N SER A 129 26.06 -23.85 11.71
CA SER A 129 27.23 -23.03 12.00
C SER A 129 27.32 -21.84 11.04
N ARG A 130 27.99 -20.76 11.43
CA ARG A 130 28.18 -19.59 10.56
C ARG A 130 28.91 -19.93 9.27
N GLN A 131 29.92 -20.82 9.31
CA GLN A 131 30.63 -21.25 8.11
C GLN A 131 29.78 -22.13 7.18
N ASP A 132 28.92 -23.00 7.71
CA ASP A 132 28.00 -23.80 6.90
C ASP A 132 26.87 -22.95 6.32
N GLY A 133 26.40 -21.97 7.09
CA GLY A 133 25.42 -20.99 6.65
C GLY A 133 25.95 -20.12 5.52
N ALA A 134 27.22 -19.71 5.59
CA ALA A 134 27.92 -19.02 4.51
C ALA A 134 28.03 -19.88 3.25
N LEU A 135 28.34 -21.18 3.39
CA LEU A 135 28.40 -22.11 2.26
C LEU A 135 27.03 -22.32 1.59
N MET A 136 25.95 -22.35 2.37
CA MET A 136 24.60 -22.39 1.81
C MET A 136 24.30 -21.08 1.06
N LEU A 137 24.59 -19.93 1.66
CA LEU A 137 24.35 -18.61 1.07
C LEU A 137 25.19 -18.35 -0.19
N ASP A 138 26.45 -18.76 -0.22
CA ASP A 138 27.36 -18.59 -1.36
C ASP A 138 26.82 -19.24 -2.65
N ARG A 139 26.17 -20.38 -2.52
CA ARG A 139 25.53 -21.05 -3.67
C ARG A 139 24.37 -20.25 -4.24
N LEU A 140 23.66 -19.50 -3.40
CA LEU A 140 22.59 -18.61 -3.83
C LEU A 140 23.13 -17.37 -4.54
N LEU A 141 24.42 -17.08 -4.47
CA LEU A 141 25.03 -16.04 -5.31
C LEU A 141 25.05 -16.41 -6.79
N ALA A 142 24.76 -17.67 -7.15
CA ALA A 142 24.51 -18.04 -8.55
C ALA A 142 23.22 -17.41 -9.12
N LEU A 143 22.37 -16.86 -8.26
CA LEU A 143 21.09 -16.24 -8.61
C LEU A 143 21.22 -14.74 -8.88
N THR A 144 22.39 -14.15 -8.63
CA THR A 144 22.70 -12.73 -8.91
C THR A 144 23.61 -12.60 -10.11
N THR A 145 23.44 -11.53 -10.89
CA THR A 145 24.34 -11.15 -11.99
C THR A 145 25.48 -10.25 -11.51
N ARG A 146 25.39 -9.70 -10.29
CA ARG A 146 26.49 -8.92 -9.71
C ARG A 146 27.72 -9.78 -9.51
N LYS A 147 28.86 -9.24 -9.91
CA LYS A 147 30.18 -9.77 -9.60
C LYS A 147 30.82 -8.91 -8.53
N THR A 148 31.66 -9.52 -7.70
CA THR A 148 32.52 -8.77 -6.78
C THR A 148 33.69 -8.19 -7.55
N GLY A 149 34.07 -6.94 -7.24
CA GLY A 149 35.24 -6.28 -7.83
C GLY A 149 36.57 -6.64 -7.14
N SER A 150 36.52 -7.45 -6.08
CA SER A 150 37.68 -7.84 -5.27
C SER A 150 37.76 -9.36 -5.17
N THR A 151 38.93 -9.91 -5.46
CA THR A 151 39.28 -11.32 -5.19
C THR A 151 40.13 -11.45 -3.92
N ALA A 152 40.36 -10.34 -3.20
CA ALA A 152 41.18 -10.36 -2.01
C ALA A 152 40.48 -11.15 -0.89
N PRO A 153 41.22 -11.99 -0.15
CA PRO A 153 40.71 -12.65 1.05
C PRO A 153 40.20 -11.62 2.07
N SER A 154 39.10 -11.93 2.75
CA SER A 154 38.62 -11.07 3.84
C SER A 154 39.58 -11.13 5.03
N PRO A 155 39.92 -9.99 5.67
CA PRO A 155 40.94 -9.91 6.73
C PRO A 155 40.39 -10.35 8.10
N TRP A 156 39.77 -11.54 8.17
CA TRP A 156 39.27 -12.10 9.42
C TRP A 156 40.44 -12.42 10.37
N SER A 157 40.40 -11.89 11.59
CA SER A 157 41.38 -12.17 12.65
C SER A 157 41.43 -13.65 13.05
N ASP A 158 40.31 -14.37 12.90
CA ASP A 158 40.15 -15.80 13.19
C ASP A 158 40.07 -16.66 11.91
N ARG A 159 40.61 -16.17 10.79
CA ARG A 159 40.58 -16.87 9.49
C ARG A 159 41.08 -18.31 9.55
N SER A 160 42.09 -18.59 10.37
CA SER A 160 42.67 -19.93 10.54
C SER A 160 41.72 -20.93 11.19
N ALA A 161 40.67 -20.47 11.87
CA ALA A 161 39.62 -21.32 12.43
C ALA A 161 38.52 -21.70 11.42
N ILE A 162 38.51 -21.08 10.23
CA ILE A 162 37.52 -21.39 9.19
C ILE A 162 37.93 -22.70 8.50
N ALA A 163 37.01 -23.66 8.43
CA ALA A 163 37.29 -24.94 7.79
C ALA A 163 37.66 -24.75 6.30
N PRO A 164 38.62 -25.53 5.76
CA PRO A 164 39.09 -25.37 4.37
C PRO A 164 37.97 -25.41 3.32
N TYR A 165 36.92 -26.21 3.54
CA TYR A 165 35.79 -26.32 2.62
C TYR A 165 34.90 -25.07 2.58
N ALA A 166 34.90 -24.24 3.63
CA ALA A 166 34.04 -23.07 3.76
C ALA A 166 34.78 -21.76 3.43
N LEU A 167 36.11 -21.78 3.39
CA LEU A 167 36.94 -20.58 3.25
C LEU A 167 36.55 -19.70 2.06
N ALA A 168 36.41 -20.30 0.87
CA ALA A 168 36.02 -19.57 -0.34
C ALA A 168 34.60 -19.00 -0.25
N ALA A 169 33.67 -19.74 0.34
CA ALA A 169 32.29 -19.28 0.52
C ALA A 169 32.22 -18.12 1.50
N VAL A 170 32.94 -18.20 2.63
CA VAL A 170 33.03 -17.13 3.63
C VAL A 170 33.59 -15.84 3.02
N ASP A 171 34.65 -15.93 2.23
CA ASP A 171 35.20 -14.77 1.52
C ASP A 171 34.19 -14.17 0.54
N ARG A 172 33.51 -15.00 -0.26
CA ARG A 172 32.55 -14.51 -1.26
C ARG A 172 31.36 -13.83 -0.60
N VAL A 173 30.71 -14.43 0.39
CA VAL A 173 29.55 -13.80 1.04
C VAL A 173 29.93 -12.50 1.76
N ALA A 174 31.17 -12.38 2.22
CA ALA A 174 31.71 -11.16 2.80
C ALA A 174 31.98 -10.07 1.76
N GLN A 175 32.51 -10.42 0.60
CA GLN A 175 32.70 -9.49 -0.53
C GLN A 175 31.37 -8.93 -1.04
N PHE A 176 30.30 -9.72 -1.00
CA PHE A 176 28.92 -9.25 -1.27
C PHE A 176 28.29 -8.52 -0.07
N GLN A 177 29.03 -8.33 1.03
CA GLN A 177 28.58 -7.69 2.27
C GLN A 177 27.36 -8.35 2.92
N LEU A 178 27.09 -9.62 2.59
CA LEU A 178 25.98 -10.37 3.16
C LEU A 178 26.28 -10.78 4.61
N MET A 179 27.52 -11.21 4.88
CA MET A 179 28.01 -11.56 6.21
C MET A 179 29.25 -10.74 6.59
N GLY A 180 29.36 -10.36 7.87
CA GLY A 180 30.58 -9.75 8.43
C GLY A 180 30.79 -8.25 8.14
N ASN A 181 29.71 -7.50 7.92
CA ASN A 181 29.75 -6.05 7.71
C ASN A 181 30.29 -5.29 8.94
N GLY A 182 31.58 -4.92 8.93
CA GLY A 182 32.22 -4.06 9.94
C GLY A 182 32.78 -4.76 11.19
N ILE A 183 32.97 -6.08 11.14
CA ILE A 183 33.50 -6.87 12.27
C ILE A 183 34.86 -7.46 11.87
N GLU A 184 35.83 -7.52 12.78
CA GLU A 184 37.18 -8.07 12.50
C GLU A 184 37.27 -9.59 12.66
N ARG A 185 36.20 -10.26 13.09
CA ARG A 185 36.15 -11.69 13.45
C ARG A 185 34.92 -12.35 12.84
N PHE A 186 35.05 -13.57 12.33
CA PHE A 186 33.99 -14.30 11.64
C PHE A 186 33.20 -15.26 12.55
N ASP A 187 33.85 -15.90 13.52
CA ASP A 187 33.33 -16.93 14.43
C ASP A 187 32.72 -18.16 13.70
N PRO A 188 33.54 -18.94 12.97
CA PRO A 188 33.06 -19.94 12.01
C PRO A 188 32.19 -21.06 12.60
N GLU A 189 32.51 -21.53 13.80
CA GLU A 189 31.84 -22.66 14.45
C GLU A 189 30.60 -22.25 15.27
N GLN A 190 30.43 -20.95 15.54
CA GLN A 190 29.27 -20.49 16.30
C GLN A 190 27.98 -20.72 15.51
N PRO A 191 26.87 -21.09 16.17
CA PRO A 191 25.57 -21.16 15.51
C PRO A 191 25.15 -19.79 14.96
N LEU A 192 24.51 -19.79 13.79
CA LEU A 192 23.76 -18.63 13.31
C LEU A 192 22.54 -18.40 14.21
N THR A 193 22.39 -17.17 14.72
CA THR A 193 21.17 -16.78 15.44
C THR A 193 20.05 -16.37 14.47
N ARG A 194 18.79 -16.42 14.93
CA ARG A 194 17.62 -15.98 14.14
C ARG A 194 17.71 -14.54 13.68
N GLY A 195 18.21 -13.64 14.53
CA GLY A 195 18.44 -12.23 14.19
C GLY A 195 19.48 -12.08 13.09
N GLN A 196 20.63 -12.76 13.23
CA GLN A 196 21.69 -12.75 12.21
C GLN A 196 21.18 -13.31 10.87
N ALA A 197 20.54 -14.48 10.88
CA ALA A 197 19.97 -15.11 9.70
C ALA A 197 18.99 -14.17 8.96
N THR A 198 18.14 -13.47 9.71
CA THR A 198 17.15 -12.54 9.15
C THR A 198 17.79 -11.30 8.53
N VAL A 199 18.82 -10.74 9.16
CA VAL A 199 19.60 -9.62 8.58
C VAL A 199 20.29 -10.05 7.28
N ILE A 200 20.87 -11.25 7.25
CA ILE A 200 21.52 -11.81 6.06
C ILE A 200 20.49 -12.02 4.94
N ALA A 201 19.34 -12.60 5.26
CA ALA A 201 18.23 -12.79 4.34
C ALA A 201 17.71 -11.45 3.78
N HIS A 202 17.61 -10.41 4.61
CA HIS A 202 17.19 -9.07 4.19
C HIS A 202 18.21 -8.45 3.21
N ARG A 203 19.52 -8.63 3.45
CA ARG A 203 20.57 -8.19 2.52
C ARG A 203 20.55 -8.96 1.20
N LEU A 204 20.34 -10.28 1.26
CA LEU A 204 20.17 -11.11 0.07
C LEU A 204 18.96 -10.65 -0.74
N LEU A 205 17.83 -10.35 -0.08
CA LEU A 205 16.64 -9.81 -0.73
C LEU A 205 16.97 -8.52 -1.48
N ALA A 206 17.62 -7.55 -0.81
CA ALA A 206 18.01 -6.28 -1.43
C ALA A 206 18.99 -6.47 -2.61
N LEU A 207 19.90 -7.44 -2.53
CA LEU A 207 20.81 -7.80 -3.63
C LEU A 207 20.02 -8.29 -4.86
N LEU A 208 19.10 -9.23 -4.66
CA LEU A 208 18.28 -9.82 -5.72
C LEU A 208 17.27 -8.81 -6.30
N GLU A 209 16.67 -7.97 -5.46
CA GLU A 209 15.76 -6.91 -5.91
C GLU A 209 16.47 -5.89 -6.81
N GLY A 210 17.72 -5.55 -6.51
CA GLY A 210 18.52 -4.69 -7.38
C GLY A 210 18.85 -5.33 -8.74
N ASP A 211 19.06 -6.64 -8.79
CA ASP A 211 19.31 -7.33 -10.07
C ASP A 211 18.06 -7.46 -10.92
N LEU A 212 16.90 -7.63 -10.28
CA LEU A 212 15.64 -7.53 -10.97
C LEU A 212 15.53 -6.17 -11.66
N GLN A 213 16.02 -5.05 -11.11
CA GLN A 213 15.95 -3.71 -11.75
C GLN A 213 16.57 -3.61 -13.17
N ALA A 214 17.34 -4.60 -13.62
CA ALA A 214 17.71 -4.70 -15.03
C ALA A 214 16.47 -4.74 -15.96
N PRO A 215 16.52 -4.09 -17.14
CA PRO A 215 15.38 -4.02 -18.05
C PRO A 215 15.05 -5.41 -18.61
N LEU A 216 13.92 -5.95 -18.17
CA LEU A 216 13.30 -7.17 -18.68
C LEU A 216 12.15 -6.80 -19.60
N GLN A 217 12.18 -7.31 -20.83
CA GLN A 217 11.13 -7.09 -21.81
C GLN A 217 10.37 -8.39 -22.09
N LEU A 218 9.05 -8.34 -21.98
CA LEU A 218 8.18 -9.46 -22.31
C LEU A 218 7.87 -9.43 -23.80
N GLN A 219 8.10 -10.55 -24.49
CA GLN A 219 7.75 -10.76 -25.89
C GLN A 219 6.83 -11.99 -26.02
N PRO A 220 5.80 -11.93 -26.90
CA PRO A 220 5.38 -10.74 -27.62
C PRO A 220 4.73 -9.70 -26.69
N THR A 221 4.71 -8.43 -27.09
CA THR A 221 4.01 -7.37 -26.35
C THR A 221 2.49 -7.41 -26.52
N GLU A 222 1.99 -8.29 -27.39
CA GLU A 222 0.57 -8.52 -27.67
C GLU A 222 0.37 -9.96 -28.18
N LEU A 223 -0.76 -10.57 -27.84
CA LEU A 223 -1.14 -11.91 -28.30
C LEU A 223 -2.30 -11.84 -29.30
N ASP A 224 -2.22 -12.65 -30.34
CA ASP A 224 -3.26 -12.80 -31.35
C ASP A 224 -4.32 -13.81 -30.87
N GLY A 225 -5.45 -13.33 -30.38
CA GLY A 225 -6.57 -14.19 -29.96
C GLY A 225 -7.23 -14.93 -31.12
N SER A 226 -6.97 -14.55 -32.38
CA SER A 226 -7.55 -15.23 -33.54
C SER A 226 -6.77 -16.45 -34.02
N SER A 227 -5.56 -16.65 -33.50
CA SER A 227 -4.70 -17.76 -33.88
C SER A 227 -4.79 -18.90 -32.84
N PRO A 228 -5.28 -20.09 -33.23
CA PRO A 228 -5.23 -21.28 -32.36
C PRO A 228 -3.81 -21.87 -32.26
N LYS A 229 -2.81 -21.28 -32.94
CA LYS A 229 -1.42 -21.74 -32.82
C LYS A 229 -0.83 -21.28 -31.48
N PRO A 230 -0.04 -22.13 -30.79
CA PRO A 230 0.67 -21.72 -29.59
C PRO A 230 1.56 -20.50 -29.82
N GLN A 231 1.44 -19.51 -28.94
CA GLN A 231 2.23 -18.28 -28.91
C GLN A 231 3.11 -18.29 -27.66
N GLN A 232 4.42 -18.25 -27.83
CA GLN A 232 5.38 -18.35 -26.72
C GLN A 232 5.58 -16.99 -26.06
N LEU A 233 5.30 -16.92 -24.75
CA LEU A 233 5.67 -15.81 -23.88
C LEU A 233 7.11 -16.03 -23.39
N ALA A 234 7.98 -15.05 -23.64
CA ALA A 234 9.38 -15.08 -23.25
C ALA A 234 9.78 -13.73 -22.65
N LEU A 235 10.42 -13.76 -21.47
CA LEU A 235 11.08 -12.60 -20.89
C LEU A 235 12.52 -12.55 -21.40
N GLN A 236 12.85 -11.49 -22.12
CA GLN A 236 14.18 -11.20 -22.66
C GLN A 236 14.87 -10.14 -21.79
N SER A 237 16.20 -10.18 -21.69
CA SER A 237 17.02 -9.14 -21.06
C SER A 237 17.94 -8.56 -22.11
N ALA A 238 18.25 -7.28 -21.98
CA ALA A 238 19.29 -6.64 -22.75
C ALA A 238 20.73 -7.04 -22.30
N ALA A 239 20.87 -7.86 -21.23
CA ALA A 239 22.16 -8.32 -20.75
C ALA A 239 22.76 -9.43 -21.65
N PRO A 240 24.10 -9.45 -21.85
CA PRO A 240 24.78 -10.49 -22.65
C PRO A 240 24.45 -11.90 -22.17
N GLU A 241 24.31 -12.83 -23.12
CA GLU A 241 23.86 -14.21 -22.90
C GLU A 241 24.59 -14.92 -21.75
N GLY A 242 23.82 -15.64 -20.92
CA GLY A 242 24.36 -16.73 -20.09
C GLY A 242 23.90 -16.78 -18.63
N HIS A 243 23.37 -15.70 -18.04
CA HIS A 243 23.08 -15.68 -16.60
C HIS A 243 21.75 -15.00 -16.29
N PHE A 244 20.67 -15.75 -16.47
CA PHE A 244 19.34 -15.28 -16.12
C PHE A 244 18.83 -15.94 -14.85
N ALA A 245 18.63 -15.13 -13.81
CA ALA A 245 18.02 -15.51 -12.53
C ALA A 245 16.54 -15.96 -12.64
N MET A 246 16.00 -16.08 -13.86
CA MET A 246 14.63 -16.54 -14.12
C MET A 246 14.35 -17.96 -13.59
N ALA A 247 15.37 -18.82 -13.50
CA ALA A 247 15.23 -20.19 -12.97
C ALA A 247 14.91 -20.24 -11.45
N THR A 248 15.06 -19.11 -10.76
CA THR A 248 14.91 -18.95 -9.30
C THR A 248 13.46 -18.75 -8.88
N TYR A 249 12.74 -17.89 -9.61
CA TYR A 249 11.34 -17.59 -9.34
C TYR A 249 10.49 -18.42 -10.30
N GLY A 250 9.66 -19.32 -9.77
CA GLY A 250 8.71 -20.04 -10.61
C GLY A 250 7.85 -19.04 -11.40
N VAL A 251 7.80 -19.16 -12.72
CA VAL A 251 6.97 -18.29 -13.55
C VAL A 251 5.52 -18.72 -13.44
N SER A 252 4.63 -17.81 -13.09
CA SER A 252 3.19 -18.06 -13.11
C SER A 252 2.51 -17.22 -14.18
N TYR A 253 1.43 -17.77 -14.74
CA TYR A 253 0.71 -17.19 -15.86
C TYR A 253 -0.75 -17.00 -15.47
N GLY A 254 -1.22 -15.76 -15.56
CA GLY A 254 -2.59 -15.36 -15.32
C GLY A 254 -3.33 -15.05 -16.62
N ILE A 255 -4.64 -15.25 -16.65
CA ILE A 255 -5.54 -14.72 -17.68
C ILE A 255 -6.81 -14.23 -17.00
N ASP A 256 -7.25 -13.02 -17.32
CA ASP A 256 -8.46 -12.42 -16.74
C ASP A 256 -9.76 -12.98 -17.35
N ASN A 257 -9.67 -13.63 -18.51
CA ASN A 257 -10.79 -14.29 -19.18
C ASN A 257 -10.36 -15.61 -19.80
N ASP A 258 -10.62 -16.72 -19.11
CA ASP A 258 -10.25 -18.06 -19.57
C ASP A 258 -11.06 -18.58 -20.78
N ARG A 259 -12.09 -17.85 -21.23
CA ARG A 259 -12.74 -18.12 -22.53
C ARG A 259 -11.91 -17.67 -23.72
N ALA A 260 -10.99 -16.72 -23.54
CA ALA A 260 -10.12 -16.26 -24.61
C ALA A 260 -9.01 -17.26 -24.94
N GLY A 261 -8.66 -18.16 -24.03
CA GLY A 261 -7.55 -19.09 -24.24
C GLY A 261 -7.06 -19.73 -22.96
N TRP A 262 -6.05 -20.59 -23.12
CA TRP A 262 -5.41 -21.30 -22.01
C TRP A 262 -3.89 -21.14 -22.06
N LEU A 263 -3.26 -21.33 -20.89
CA LEU A 263 -1.82 -21.16 -20.70
C LEU A 263 -1.20 -22.47 -20.22
N GLN A 264 -0.12 -22.89 -20.85
CA GLN A 264 0.69 -24.02 -20.38
C GLN A 264 2.15 -23.80 -20.74
N ASN A 265 3.04 -23.92 -19.75
CA ASN A 265 4.50 -23.81 -19.95
C ASN A 265 4.92 -22.55 -20.73
N GLY A 266 4.27 -21.43 -20.46
CA GLY A 266 4.53 -20.15 -21.14
C GLY A 266 4.01 -20.05 -22.57
N GLN A 267 3.19 -21.00 -23.02
CA GLN A 267 2.48 -20.91 -24.29
C GLN A 267 1.03 -20.50 -24.06
N TYR A 268 0.61 -19.47 -24.76
CA TYR A 268 -0.80 -19.09 -24.89
C TYR A 268 -1.39 -19.75 -26.13
N VAL A 269 -2.57 -20.34 -25.99
CA VAL A 269 -3.34 -20.91 -27.09
C VAL A 269 -4.74 -20.33 -27.03
N ALA A 270 -5.16 -19.68 -28.11
CA ALA A 270 -6.49 -19.09 -28.18
C ALA A 270 -7.59 -20.14 -28.26
N THR A 271 -8.73 -19.82 -27.65
CA THR A 271 -9.98 -20.57 -27.73
C THR A 271 -10.93 -19.81 -28.65
N LEU A 272 -11.75 -20.51 -29.44
CA LEU A 272 -12.74 -19.89 -30.32
C LEU A 272 -14.16 -20.06 -29.74
N PRO A 273 -15.04 -19.04 -29.80
CA PRO A 273 -14.84 -17.72 -30.40
C PRO A 273 -13.83 -16.84 -29.66
N VAL A 274 -13.23 -15.92 -30.41
CA VAL A 274 -12.17 -15.05 -29.89
C VAL A 274 -12.75 -14.01 -28.94
N GLU A 275 -12.37 -14.10 -27.66
CA GLU A 275 -12.68 -13.08 -26.66
C GLU A 275 -11.44 -12.24 -26.32
N SER A 276 -11.64 -10.98 -25.92
CA SER A 276 -10.54 -10.15 -25.44
C SER A 276 -10.13 -10.57 -24.03
N ALA A 277 -8.83 -10.55 -23.76
CA ALA A 277 -8.28 -10.85 -22.46
C ALA A 277 -6.99 -10.07 -22.20
N GLN A 278 -6.54 -10.11 -20.96
CA GLN A 278 -5.21 -9.73 -20.54
C GLN A 278 -4.52 -10.95 -19.94
N VAL A 279 -3.40 -11.32 -20.54
CA VAL A 279 -2.50 -12.31 -19.97
C VAL A 279 -1.54 -11.61 -19.02
N THR A 280 -1.28 -12.25 -17.89
CA THR A 280 -0.35 -11.78 -16.87
C THR A 280 0.82 -12.76 -16.76
N VAL A 281 2.05 -12.27 -16.74
CA VAL A 281 3.25 -13.08 -16.47
C VAL A 281 3.85 -12.61 -15.16
N ASN A 282 4.03 -13.52 -14.20
CA ASN A 282 4.58 -13.20 -12.88
C ASN A 282 5.93 -13.87 -12.67
N VAL A 283 6.91 -13.11 -12.19
CA VAL A 283 8.23 -13.60 -11.78
C VAL A 283 8.60 -12.93 -10.46
N GLY A 284 8.51 -13.70 -9.38
CA GLY A 284 8.71 -13.18 -8.03
C GLY A 284 7.72 -12.05 -7.71
N PRO A 285 8.17 -10.85 -7.31
CA PRO A 285 7.28 -9.72 -7.03
C PRO A 285 6.81 -8.98 -8.29
N ARG A 286 7.34 -9.31 -9.48
CA ARG A 286 7.07 -8.57 -10.71
C ARG A 286 5.97 -9.20 -11.52
N THR A 287 5.22 -8.33 -12.17
CA THR A 287 4.08 -8.67 -13.00
C THR A 287 4.14 -7.87 -14.28
N TRP A 288 4.05 -8.55 -15.43
CA TRP A 288 3.88 -7.95 -16.74
C TRP A 288 2.52 -8.33 -17.29
N THR A 289 1.93 -7.46 -18.11
CA THR A 289 0.66 -7.72 -18.79
C THR A 289 0.85 -7.73 -20.30
N VAL A 290 0.14 -8.62 -20.97
CA VAL A 290 0.11 -8.77 -22.43
C VAL A 290 -1.35 -8.80 -22.88
N PRO A 291 -1.82 -7.79 -23.62
CA PRO A 291 -3.18 -7.81 -24.15
C PRO A 291 -3.34 -8.93 -25.18
N VAL A 292 -4.49 -9.60 -25.14
CA VAL A 292 -4.96 -10.52 -26.18
C VAL A 292 -5.98 -9.75 -27.02
N ARG A 293 -5.65 -9.48 -28.28
CA ARG A 293 -6.61 -8.83 -29.19
C ARG A 293 -7.54 -9.84 -29.82
N SER A 294 -8.83 -9.50 -29.80
CA SER A 294 -9.83 -10.21 -30.58
C SER A 294 -9.90 -9.68 -32.01
N ASN A 295 -10.16 -10.56 -32.98
CA ASN A 295 -10.54 -10.18 -34.33
C ASN A 295 -12.04 -10.48 -34.53
N PRO A 296 -12.92 -9.46 -34.50
CA PRO A 296 -14.36 -9.64 -34.60
C PRO A 296 -14.84 -10.21 -35.94
N ALA A 297 -13.98 -10.31 -36.96
CA ALA A 297 -14.31 -10.85 -38.27
C ALA A 297 -14.30 -12.39 -38.35
N ILE A 298 -13.87 -13.10 -37.29
CA ILE A 298 -13.77 -14.57 -37.28
C ILE A 298 -14.94 -15.14 -36.47
N ALA A 299 -15.90 -15.72 -37.20
CA ALA A 299 -17.08 -16.35 -36.61
C ALA A 299 -16.70 -17.57 -35.74
N ALA A 300 -17.47 -17.80 -34.67
CA ALA A 300 -17.35 -18.98 -33.82
C ALA A 300 -17.42 -20.27 -34.67
N PRO A 301 -16.50 -21.24 -34.50
CA PRO A 301 -16.69 -22.56 -35.08
C PRO A 301 -17.96 -23.21 -34.49
N SER A 302 -18.65 -24.04 -35.27
CA SER A 302 -19.92 -24.69 -34.90
C SER A 302 -19.82 -25.66 -33.71
N SER A 303 -18.62 -25.92 -33.20
CA SER A 303 -18.38 -26.62 -31.95
C SER A 303 -17.47 -25.78 -31.07
N ALA A 304 -18.04 -25.23 -30.00
CA ALA A 304 -17.26 -24.61 -28.95
C ALA A 304 -16.30 -25.68 -28.38
N PRO A 305 -15.00 -25.39 -28.25
CA PRO A 305 -14.11 -26.26 -27.50
C PRO A 305 -14.68 -26.41 -26.09
N THR A 306 -14.93 -27.65 -25.69
CA THR A 306 -15.34 -27.99 -24.33
C THR A 306 -14.29 -27.51 -23.36
N TYR A 307 -14.71 -26.74 -22.36
CA TYR A 307 -13.94 -26.44 -21.14
C TYR A 307 -13.07 -27.65 -20.76
N ARG A 308 -11.74 -27.47 -20.80
CA ARG A 308 -10.80 -28.49 -20.31
C ARG A 308 -10.45 -28.14 -18.87
N PRO A 309 -10.96 -28.87 -17.85
CA PRO A 309 -10.48 -28.70 -16.49
C PRO A 309 -8.97 -28.96 -16.47
N TYR A 310 -8.23 -28.11 -15.75
CA TYR A 310 -6.77 -28.24 -15.66
C TYR A 310 -6.36 -29.45 -14.81
N GLY A 311 -7.28 -30.04 -14.05
CA GLY A 311 -7.05 -31.22 -13.22
C GLY A 311 -8.21 -31.48 -12.26
N PRO A 312 -8.03 -32.34 -11.25
CA PRO A 312 -9.06 -32.54 -10.22
C PRO A 312 -9.26 -31.25 -9.41
N THR A 313 -10.53 -30.88 -9.18
CA THR A 313 -10.89 -29.75 -8.30
C THR A 313 -10.89 -30.21 -6.84
N TYR A 314 -10.22 -29.45 -5.97
CA TYR A 314 -10.27 -29.63 -4.52
C TYR A 314 -11.36 -28.75 -3.92
N PHE A 315 -12.25 -29.35 -3.14
CA PHE A 315 -13.34 -28.65 -2.45
C PHE A 315 -12.95 -28.43 -0.99
N PRO A 316 -12.56 -27.21 -0.60
CA PRO A 316 -12.29 -26.90 0.80
C PRO A 316 -13.59 -26.97 1.60
N GLN A 317 -13.49 -27.38 2.86
CA GLN A 317 -14.67 -27.49 3.74
C GLN A 317 -15.19 -26.11 4.18
N GLN A 318 -14.33 -25.08 4.20
CA GLN A 318 -14.71 -23.71 4.56
C GLN A 318 -13.81 -22.67 3.86
N SER A 319 -14.40 -21.57 3.40
CA SER A 319 -13.70 -20.38 2.92
C SER A 319 -13.94 -19.21 3.87
N VAL A 320 -12.89 -18.73 4.57
CA VAL A 320 -13.00 -17.56 5.45
C VAL A 320 -12.78 -16.30 4.63
N ILE A 321 -13.74 -15.37 4.69
CA ILE A 321 -13.64 -14.06 4.08
C ILE A 321 -13.14 -13.06 5.12
N ALA A 322 -11.94 -12.54 4.91
CA ALA A 322 -11.37 -11.43 5.65
C ALA A 322 -11.37 -10.16 4.78
N THR A 323 -11.43 -9.00 5.42
CA THR A 323 -11.31 -7.69 4.76
C THR A 323 -9.93 -7.10 4.99
N THR A 324 -9.47 -6.27 4.07
CA THR A 324 -8.30 -5.42 4.27
C THR A 324 -8.70 -4.31 5.24
N GLY A 325 -8.32 -4.45 6.51
CA GLY A 325 -8.69 -3.54 7.60
C GLY A 325 -9.75 -4.11 8.54
N PRO A 326 -9.99 -3.43 9.68
CA PRO A 326 -10.97 -3.88 10.65
C PRO A 326 -12.35 -3.95 10.01
N LEU A 327 -13.01 -5.08 10.23
CA LEU A 327 -14.26 -5.38 9.56
C LEU A 327 -15.38 -4.42 10.02
N ASP A 328 -15.90 -3.62 9.10
CA ASP A 328 -17.02 -2.73 9.39
C ASP A 328 -18.36 -3.50 9.39
N PRO A 329 -19.10 -3.57 10.51
CA PRO A 329 -20.33 -4.35 10.60
C PRO A 329 -21.45 -3.84 9.68
N ALA A 330 -21.49 -2.54 9.37
CA ALA A 330 -22.55 -1.96 8.55
C ALA A 330 -22.41 -2.40 7.09
N PHE A 331 -21.20 -2.35 6.53
CA PHE A 331 -20.96 -2.88 5.18
C PHE A 331 -21.25 -4.37 5.09
N ARG A 332 -20.87 -5.17 6.10
CA ARG A 332 -21.21 -6.60 6.14
C ARG A 332 -22.72 -6.86 6.20
N LYS A 333 -23.47 -6.00 6.88
CA LYS A 333 -24.94 -6.09 6.90
C LYS A 333 -25.52 -5.87 5.50
N ILE A 334 -25.00 -4.91 4.75
CA ILE A 334 -25.40 -4.64 3.36
C ILE A 334 -25.09 -5.86 2.48
N GLU A 335 -23.87 -6.40 2.53
CA GLU A 335 -23.48 -7.59 1.76
C GLU A 335 -24.43 -8.77 2.02
N LYS A 336 -24.67 -9.09 3.31
CA LYS A 336 -25.52 -10.21 3.71
C LYS A 336 -26.99 -10.00 3.34
N ALA A 337 -27.48 -8.76 3.39
CA ALA A 337 -28.87 -8.45 3.06
C ALA A 337 -29.12 -8.47 1.54
N SER A 338 -28.17 -7.97 0.76
CA SER A 338 -28.34 -7.80 -0.69
C SER A 338 -27.89 -9.02 -1.49
N TYR A 339 -26.69 -9.56 -1.21
CA TYR A 339 -26.06 -10.60 -2.04
C TYR A 339 -25.23 -11.60 -1.20
N PRO A 340 -25.88 -12.40 -0.32
CA PRO A 340 -25.20 -13.29 0.62
C PRO A 340 -24.43 -14.44 -0.05
N GLY A 341 -24.67 -14.71 -1.33
CA GLY A 341 -24.11 -15.87 -2.02
C GLY A 341 -24.75 -17.20 -1.65
N PRO A 342 -24.15 -18.33 -2.08
CA PRO A 342 -24.58 -19.67 -1.72
C PRO A 342 -24.23 -20.03 -0.27
N GLN A 343 -25.01 -20.94 0.33
CA GLN A 343 -24.78 -21.42 1.70
C GLN A 343 -23.41 -22.08 1.86
N ASP A 344 -22.95 -22.81 0.84
CA ASP A 344 -21.66 -23.50 0.85
C ASP A 344 -20.48 -22.58 0.48
N GLY A 345 -20.71 -21.28 0.33
CA GLY A 345 -19.69 -20.28 0.03
C GLY A 345 -19.14 -20.33 -1.41
N LEU A 346 -18.05 -19.59 -1.64
CA LEU A 346 -17.52 -19.35 -2.98
C LEU A 346 -17.07 -20.62 -3.72
N THR A 347 -16.81 -21.72 -3.01
CA THR A 347 -16.36 -22.99 -3.60
C THR A 347 -17.53 -23.87 -4.09
N SER A 348 -18.77 -23.45 -3.83
CA SER A 348 -19.99 -24.09 -4.35
C SER A 348 -20.04 -24.09 -5.88
N TYR A 349 -20.77 -25.04 -6.47
CA TYR A 349 -21.17 -25.00 -7.89
C TYR A 349 -22.39 -24.10 -8.17
N SER A 350 -22.95 -23.46 -7.14
CA SER A 350 -24.13 -22.61 -7.29
C SER A 350 -23.88 -21.45 -8.25
N ALA A 351 -24.83 -21.15 -9.13
CA ALA A 351 -24.79 -19.97 -9.99
C ALA A 351 -25.03 -18.64 -9.22
N LYS A 352 -25.34 -18.70 -7.92
CA LYS A 352 -25.56 -17.51 -7.09
C LYS A 352 -24.28 -16.69 -6.93
N TRP A 353 -24.40 -15.37 -7.11
CA TRP A 353 -23.32 -14.42 -6.85
C TRP A 353 -23.19 -14.12 -5.35
N THR A 354 -21.95 -14.08 -4.87
CA THR A 354 -21.60 -13.43 -3.60
C THR A 354 -21.16 -12.01 -3.91
N GLY A 355 -21.83 -11.02 -3.32
CA GLY A 355 -21.48 -9.61 -3.49
C GLY A 355 -20.59 -9.11 -2.36
N PHE A 356 -19.53 -8.40 -2.71
CA PHE A 356 -18.62 -7.74 -1.78
C PHE A 356 -18.72 -6.24 -1.93
N TYR A 357 -18.91 -5.52 -0.81
CA TYR A 357 -19.14 -4.07 -0.79
C TYR A 357 -18.10 -3.33 0.05
N ARG A 358 -17.35 -2.41 -0.56
CA ARG A 358 -16.36 -1.53 0.11
C ARG A 358 -15.31 -2.32 0.95
N MET A 359 -14.71 -1.72 1.99
CA MET A 359 -13.67 -2.32 2.85
C MET A 359 -12.34 -2.63 2.12
N GLN A 360 -12.02 -1.83 1.10
CA GLN A 360 -10.81 -1.85 0.25
C GLN A 360 -10.51 -3.15 -0.54
N GLY A 361 -11.04 -4.29 -0.12
CA GLY A 361 -10.70 -5.59 -0.69
C GLY A 361 -11.16 -6.77 0.14
N ARG A 362 -11.11 -7.96 -0.45
CA ARG A 362 -11.44 -9.22 0.21
C ARG A 362 -10.27 -10.18 0.10
N THR A 363 -10.09 -10.95 1.16
CA THR A 363 -9.15 -12.06 1.23
C THR A 363 -9.93 -13.31 1.60
N VAL A 364 -9.99 -14.25 0.68
CA VAL A 364 -10.68 -15.53 0.83
C VAL A 364 -9.63 -16.60 1.12
N THR A 365 -9.68 -17.21 2.30
CA THR A 365 -8.77 -18.30 2.69
C THR A 365 -9.50 -19.63 2.70
N ALA A 366 -9.03 -20.58 1.91
CA ALA A 366 -9.53 -21.95 1.81
C ALA A 366 -8.57 -22.92 2.52
N ASP A 367 -9.08 -23.72 3.44
CA ASP A 367 -8.37 -24.89 4.02
C ASP A 367 -8.80 -26.16 3.27
N LEU A 368 -7.85 -26.79 2.58
CA LEU A 368 -8.02 -28.04 1.84
C LEU A 368 -8.06 -29.28 2.76
N GLY A 369 -7.90 -29.11 4.06
CA GLY A 369 -7.92 -30.15 5.10
C GLY A 369 -6.62 -30.95 5.20
N LYS A 370 -5.88 -31.09 4.10
CA LYS A 370 -4.57 -31.75 4.02
C LYS A 370 -3.71 -31.11 2.93
N LEU A 371 -2.42 -31.45 2.91
CA LEU A 371 -1.54 -31.07 1.80
C LEU A 371 -2.05 -31.69 0.49
N GLN A 372 -2.21 -30.86 -0.53
CA GLN A 372 -2.64 -31.21 -1.87
C GLN A 372 -1.66 -30.63 -2.90
N PRO A 373 -1.39 -31.34 -4.01
CA PRO A 373 -0.68 -30.77 -5.14
C PRO A 373 -1.60 -29.83 -5.92
N ILE A 374 -1.31 -28.54 -5.93
CA ILE A 374 -2.09 -27.51 -6.63
C ILE A 374 -1.28 -26.89 -7.78
N SER A 375 -1.92 -26.54 -8.88
CA SER A 375 -1.27 -25.88 -10.04
C SER A 375 -2.12 -24.80 -10.71
N SER A 376 -3.39 -24.65 -10.29
CA SER A 376 -4.30 -23.63 -10.82
C SER A 376 -5.26 -23.16 -9.74
N VAL A 377 -5.55 -21.86 -9.75
CA VAL A 377 -6.62 -21.24 -8.96
C VAL A 377 -7.41 -20.31 -9.88
N SER A 378 -8.74 -20.40 -9.86
CA SER A 378 -9.61 -19.52 -10.64
C SER A 378 -10.84 -19.07 -9.87
N MET A 379 -11.37 -17.91 -10.22
CA MET A 379 -12.64 -17.39 -9.70
C MET A 379 -13.35 -16.57 -10.76
N GLN A 380 -14.68 -16.69 -10.83
CA GLN A 380 -15.48 -15.94 -11.79
C GLN A 380 -15.99 -14.65 -11.16
N PHE A 381 -15.94 -13.57 -11.92
CA PHE A 381 -16.43 -12.24 -11.57
C PHE A 381 -17.45 -11.71 -12.58
N GLN A 382 -18.27 -10.76 -12.13
CA GLN A 382 -19.23 -10.03 -12.97
C GLN A 382 -18.89 -8.54 -13.02
N GLN A 383 -19.19 -7.90 -14.14
CA GLN A 383 -19.22 -6.45 -14.27
C GLN A 383 -20.59 -5.98 -14.78
N GLU A 384 -21.13 -4.94 -14.15
CA GLU A 384 -22.33 -4.22 -14.55
C GLU A 384 -22.19 -2.76 -14.07
N THR A 385 -21.57 -1.93 -14.90
CA THR A 385 -21.14 -0.58 -14.50
C THR A 385 -22.30 0.35 -14.13
N SER A 386 -23.49 0.15 -14.72
CA SER A 386 -24.73 0.88 -14.36
C SER A 386 -25.17 0.64 -12.91
N SER A 387 -24.74 -0.45 -12.30
CA SER A 387 -25.04 -0.81 -10.92
C SER A 387 -23.81 -0.71 -10.01
N ALA A 388 -22.75 -0.03 -10.47
CA ALA A 388 -21.47 0.08 -9.80
C ALA A 388 -20.81 -1.28 -9.44
N ILE A 389 -21.14 -2.34 -10.21
CA ILE A 389 -20.51 -3.66 -10.11
C ILE A 389 -19.31 -3.66 -11.06
N ASN A 390 -18.12 -3.73 -10.49
CA ASN A 390 -16.86 -3.67 -11.24
C ASN A 390 -16.11 -5.00 -11.14
N LEU A 391 -15.34 -5.34 -12.18
CA LEU A 391 -14.32 -6.38 -12.03
C LEU A 391 -13.28 -5.91 -11.00
N PRO A 392 -12.71 -6.82 -10.19
CA PRO A 392 -11.55 -6.46 -9.40
C PRO A 392 -10.39 -6.14 -10.35
N LYS A 393 -9.61 -5.10 -10.02
CA LYS A 393 -8.43 -4.70 -10.82
C LYS A 393 -7.38 -5.81 -10.91
N GLU A 394 -7.30 -6.66 -9.90
CA GLU A 394 -6.45 -7.84 -9.88
C GLU A 394 -6.99 -8.92 -8.92
N MET A 395 -6.55 -10.16 -9.13
CA MET A 395 -6.73 -11.27 -8.21
C MET A 395 -5.37 -11.87 -7.89
N GLN A 396 -4.91 -11.72 -6.65
CA GLN A 396 -3.69 -12.33 -6.14
C GLN A 396 -4.00 -13.71 -5.55
N VAL A 397 -3.07 -14.66 -5.74
CA VAL A 397 -3.11 -15.99 -5.13
C VAL A 397 -1.85 -16.23 -4.31
N ASP A 398 -2.04 -16.64 -3.06
CA ASP A 398 -1.00 -17.14 -2.18
C ASP A 398 -1.35 -18.55 -1.69
N PHE A 399 -0.36 -19.29 -1.24
CA PHE A 399 -0.56 -20.61 -0.64
C PHE A 399 0.28 -20.79 0.61
N SER A 400 -0.14 -21.73 1.46
CA SER A 400 0.55 -22.06 2.69
C SER A 400 0.38 -23.55 3.02
N GLN A 401 1.37 -24.12 3.69
CA GLN A 401 1.30 -25.46 4.25
C GLN A 401 0.74 -25.47 5.68
N ASP A 402 0.98 -24.39 6.44
CA ASP A 402 0.67 -24.30 7.88
C ASP A 402 -0.37 -23.22 8.22
N GLY A 403 -0.82 -22.43 7.24
CA GLY A 403 -1.78 -21.34 7.40
C GLY A 403 -1.17 -20.07 8.00
N LEU A 404 0.10 -20.13 8.39
CA LEU A 404 0.82 -19.05 9.07
C LEU A 404 1.79 -18.35 8.12
N LEU A 405 2.49 -19.13 7.30
CA LEU A 405 3.52 -18.64 6.38
C LEU A 405 3.04 -18.80 4.94
N TRP A 406 2.94 -17.68 4.23
CA TRP A 406 2.32 -17.60 2.93
C TRP A 406 3.38 -17.36 1.84
N SER A 407 3.32 -18.14 0.77
CA SER A 407 4.14 -17.94 -0.43
C SER A 407 3.24 -17.43 -1.55
N ARG A 408 3.69 -16.38 -2.25
CA ARG A 408 2.94 -15.81 -3.38
C ARG A 408 3.08 -16.71 -4.61
N ALA A 409 1.94 -17.09 -5.19
CA ALA A 409 1.91 -17.77 -6.49
C ALA A 409 1.94 -16.77 -7.66
N GLY A 410 1.34 -15.61 -7.49
CA GLY A 410 1.27 -14.54 -8.50
C GLY A 410 -0.08 -13.84 -8.46
N LYS A 411 -0.34 -13.02 -9.48
CA LYS A 411 -1.63 -12.36 -9.65
C LYS A 411 -2.12 -12.42 -11.09
N VAL A 412 -3.41 -12.23 -11.24
CA VAL A 412 -4.10 -11.97 -12.52
C VAL A 412 -4.48 -10.51 -12.51
N VAL A 413 -4.02 -9.74 -13.50
CA VAL A 413 -4.41 -8.33 -13.66
C VAL A 413 -5.55 -8.27 -14.68
N ALA A 414 -6.59 -7.51 -14.36
CA ALA A 414 -7.73 -7.33 -15.24
C ALA A 414 -7.37 -6.40 -16.40
N ALA A 415 -7.87 -6.72 -17.60
CA ALA A 415 -7.82 -5.77 -18.70
C ALA A 415 -8.48 -4.44 -18.28
N PRO A 416 -7.95 -3.28 -18.73
CA PRO A 416 -8.61 -2.00 -18.52
C PRO A 416 -10.07 -2.09 -18.95
N ALA A 417 -10.97 -1.48 -18.17
CA ALA A 417 -12.41 -1.61 -18.36
C ALA A 417 -12.79 -1.28 -19.81
N VAL A 418 -13.38 -2.24 -20.51
CA VAL A 418 -14.00 -1.97 -21.81
C VAL A 418 -15.22 -1.09 -21.54
N GLN A 419 -15.17 0.16 -21.97
CA GLN A 419 -16.31 1.05 -21.87
C GLN A 419 -17.47 0.58 -22.77
N GLN A 420 -18.67 0.67 -22.21
CA GLN A 420 -19.99 0.74 -22.85
C GLN A 420 -20.65 -0.58 -23.30
N GLY A 421 -21.59 -1.03 -22.45
CA GLY A 421 -22.72 -1.88 -22.79
C GLY A 421 -23.69 -1.95 -21.61
N THR A 422 -24.99 -2.02 -21.87
CA THR A 422 -26.02 -2.25 -20.83
C THR A 422 -26.06 -3.71 -20.33
N GLN A 423 -25.21 -4.58 -20.87
CA GLN A 423 -25.20 -6.00 -20.55
C GLN A 423 -24.06 -6.35 -19.59
N ALA A 424 -24.39 -7.14 -18.57
CA ALA A 424 -23.41 -7.67 -17.65
C ALA A 424 -22.41 -8.56 -18.39
N ILE A 425 -21.11 -8.39 -18.12
CA ILE A 425 -20.07 -9.28 -18.61
C ILE A 425 -19.55 -10.15 -17.46
N GLU A 426 -19.22 -11.41 -17.77
CA GLU A 426 -18.62 -12.35 -16.83
C GLU A 426 -17.19 -12.66 -17.26
N ARG A 427 -16.26 -12.66 -16.31
CA ARG A 427 -14.85 -12.98 -16.55
C ARG A 427 -14.32 -13.97 -15.51
N THR A 428 -13.68 -15.04 -15.96
CA THR A 428 -12.99 -15.97 -15.05
C THR A 428 -11.53 -15.62 -14.99
N PHE A 429 -11.10 -15.15 -13.83
CA PHE A 429 -9.70 -14.87 -13.57
C PHE A 429 -9.05 -16.19 -13.19
N ARG A 430 -7.99 -16.58 -13.89
CA ARG A 430 -7.30 -17.84 -13.69
C ARG A 430 -5.80 -17.61 -13.59
N LEU A 431 -5.20 -18.16 -12.54
CA LEU A 431 -3.76 -18.20 -12.35
C LEU A 431 -3.27 -19.65 -12.44
N THR A 432 -2.27 -19.89 -13.27
CA THR A 432 -1.58 -21.18 -13.42
C THR A 432 -0.13 -21.03 -12.98
N PHE A 433 0.40 -22.04 -12.29
CA PHE A 433 1.75 -22.03 -11.73
C PHE A 433 2.32 -23.46 -11.68
N PRO A 434 3.66 -23.62 -11.58
CA PRO A 434 4.27 -24.93 -11.34
C PRO A 434 3.62 -25.60 -10.13
N THR A 435 3.43 -26.93 -10.18
CA THR A 435 2.75 -27.64 -9.09
C THR A 435 3.45 -27.42 -7.76
N VAL A 436 2.69 -26.95 -6.76
CA VAL A 436 3.14 -26.77 -5.38
C VAL A 436 2.30 -27.62 -4.43
N SER A 437 2.87 -28.04 -3.30
CA SER A 437 2.13 -28.74 -2.26
C SER A 437 1.67 -27.74 -1.19
N ALA A 438 0.35 -27.61 -1.02
CA ALA A 438 -0.26 -26.66 -0.10
C ALA A 438 -1.51 -27.23 0.57
N ARG A 439 -1.78 -26.77 1.80
CA ARG A 439 -3.04 -27.05 2.51
C ARG A 439 -3.97 -25.85 2.48
N TYR A 440 -3.41 -24.64 2.53
CA TYR A 440 -4.17 -23.41 2.53
C TYR A 440 -3.92 -22.63 1.24
N VAL A 441 -4.99 -22.08 0.67
CA VAL A 441 -4.94 -21.18 -0.49
C VAL A 441 -5.65 -19.89 -0.12
N ARG A 442 -5.05 -18.76 -0.45
CA ARG A 442 -5.58 -17.44 -0.18
C ARG A 442 -5.72 -16.68 -1.48
N VAL A 443 -6.91 -16.14 -1.72
CA VAL A 443 -7.23 -15.31 -2.87
C VAL A 443 -7.57 -13.92 -2.40
N SER A 444 -6.86 -12.91 -2.87
CA SER A 444 -7.06 -11.52 -2.48
C SER A 444 -7.37 -10.65 -3.69
N PHE A 445 -8.38 -9.78 -3.59
CA PHE A 445 -8.79 -8.87 -4.66
C PHE A 445 -9.35 -7.57 -4.09
N PRO A 446 -9.08 -6.40 -4.72
CA PRO A 446 -9.59 -5.12 -4.26
C PRO A 446 -11.10 -4.99 -4.53
N VAL A 447 -11.78 -4.20 -3.70
CA VAL A 447 -13.21 -3.90 -3.82
C VAL A 447 -13.41 -2.39 -3.68
N ASP A 448 -13.65 -1.71 -4.80
CA ASP A 448 -13.89 -0.26 -4.83
C ASP A 448 -15.32 0.07 -4.39
N VAL A 449 -16.32 -0.50 -5.06
CA VAL A 449 -17.75 -0.37 -4.72
C VAL A 449 -18.34 -1.76 -4.56
N TRP A 450 -18.85 -2.38 -5.63
CA TRP A 450 -19.28 -3.76 -5.64
C TRP A 450 -18.33 -4.62 -6.49
N VAL A 451 -17.98 -5.79 -5.95
CA VAL A 451 -17.37 -6.89 -6.71
C VAL A 451 -18.22 -8.12 -6.48
N PHE A 452 -18.63 -8.77 -7.56
CA PHE A 452 -19.45 -9.99 -7.51
C PHE A 452 -18.57 -11.16 -7.91
N ALA A 453 -18.55 -12.21 -7.09
CA ALA A 453 -17.75 -13.40 -7.37
C ALA A 453 -18.51 -14.70 -7.11
N ARG A 454 -18.10 -15.76 -7.82
CA ARG A 454 -18.52 -17.14 -7.57
C ARG A 454 -17.46 -18.13 -8.08
N TRP A 455 -17.63 -19.40 -7.73
CA TRP A 455 -16.84 -20.52 -8.27
C TRP A 455 -15.33 -20.36 -8.07
N LEU A 456 -14.90 -20.15 -6.83
CA LEU A 456 -13.50 -20.33 -6.46
C LEU A 456 -13.11 -21.80 -6.68
N ARG A 457 -12.25 -22.06 -7.65
CA ARG A 457 -11.69 -23.37 -7.98
C ARG A 457 -10.22 -23.41 -7.60
N ILE A 458 -9.83 -24.50 -6.95
CA ILE A 458 -8.45 -24.84 -6.64
C ILE A 458 -8.20 -26.20 -7.26
N GLU A 459 -7.26 -26.28 -8.20
CA GLU A 459 -7.10 -27.44 -9.07
C GLU A 459 -5.67 -27.98 -9.00
N GLY A 460 -5.55 -29.31 -9.01
CA GLY A 460 -4.27 -30.00 -9.15
C GLY A 460 -3.77 -30.07 -10.59
N PRO A 461 -2.57 -30.64 -10.80
CA PRO A 461 -2.05 -30.84 -12.15
C PRO A 461 -2.93 -31.83 -12.94
N PRO A 462 -2.97 -31.71 -14.27
CA PRO A 462 -3.71 -32.64 -15.10
C PRO A 462 -3.12 -34.05 -14.95
N ALA A 463 -3.98 -35.07 -15.05
CA ALA A 463 -3.52 -36.45 -15.03
C ALA A 463 -2.54 -36.69 -16.20
N LEU A 464 -1.33 -37.16 -15.90
CA LEU A 464 -0.37 -37.55 -16.93
C LEU A 464 -0.96 -38.72 -17.75
N PRO A 465 -0.84 -38.72 -19.10
CA PRO A 465 -1.18 -39.90 -19.89
C PRO A 465 -0.36 -41.11 -19.43
N ALA A 466 -0.99 -42.28 -19.36
CA ALA A 466 -0.38 -43.52 -18.84
C ALA A 466 0.88 -44.00 -19.58
N GLU A 467 1.22 -43.40 -20.74
CA GLU A 467 2.32 -43.82 -21.62
C GLU A 467 3.37 -42.73 -21.89
N ALA A 468 3.32 -41.57 -21.23
CA ALA A 468 4.40 -40.60 -21.38
C ALA A 468 5.70 -41.20 -20.78
N PRO A 469 6.82 -41.25 -21.53
CA PRO A 469 8.08 -41.70 -20.96
C PRO A 469 8.38 -40.84 -19.75
N ARG A 470 8.71 -41.47 -18.62
CA ARG A 470 9.20 -40.81 -17.41
C ARG A 470 10.59 -40.22 -17.68
N SER A 471 10.70 -39.29 -18.61
CA SER A 471 11.86 -38.41 -18.70
C SER A 471 11.68 -37.35 -17.61
N SER A 472 12.55 -37.41 -16.60
CA SER A 472 12.85 -36.24 -15.78
C SER A 472 13.00 -35.02 -16.71
N PRO A 473 12.48 -33.83 -16.36
CA PRO A 473 12.70 -32.64 -17.17
C PRO A 473 14.20 -32.54 -17.45
N ALA A 474 14.55 -32.45 -18.73
CA ALA A 474 15.93 -32.46 -19.17
C ALA A 474 16.70 -31.39 -18.40
N PHE A 475 17.61 -31.85 -17.53
CA PHE A 475 18.59 -31.01 -16.89
C PHE A 475 19.51 -30.48 -17.99
N ILE A 476 19.59 -29.17 -18.15
CA ILE A 476 20.74 -28.55 -18.80
C ILE A 476 21.84 -28.55 -17.73
N PRO A 477 22.88 -29.41 -17.81
CA PRO A 477 24.01 -29.28 -16.92
C PRO A 477 24.69 -27.93 -17.20
N ALA A 478 25.00 -27.17 -16.15
CA ALA A 478 25.88 -26.02 -16.28
C ALA A 478 27.22 -26.48 -16.89
N PRO A 479 27.77 -25.76 -17.88
CA PRO A 479 29.03 -26.16 -18.50
C PRO A 479 30.19 -26.08 -17.48
N PRO A 480 31.23 -26.94 -17.61
CA PRO A 480 32.41 -26.87 -16.75
C PRO A 480 33.21 -25.60 -17.07
N ILE A 481 33.50 -24.78 -16.06
CA ILE A 481 34.35 -23.60 -16.22
C ILE A 481 35.81 -24.02 -16.16
N THR A 482 36.43 -24.21 -17.33
CA THR A 482 37.88 -24.21 -17.52
C THR A 482 38.35 -22.90 -18.14
N GLY A 483 39.29 -22.22 -17.49
CA GLY A 483 40.36 -21.49 -18.18
C GLY A 483 40.25 -19.96 -18.38
N THR A 484 41.16 -19.27 -17.68
CA THR A 484 42.03 -18.17 -18.15
C THR A 484 41.46 -16.78 -18.48
N VAL A 485 41.89 -15.82 -17.66
CA VAL A 485 41.73 -14.37 -17.84
C VAL A 485 42.80 -13.85 -18.83
N VAL A 486 42.36 -13.20 -19.90
CA VAL A 486 43.17 -12.25 -20.66
C VAL A 486 42.66 -10.85 -20.32
N ALA A 487 43.53 -10.04 -19.71
CA ALA A 487 43.24 -8.66 -19.36
C ALA A 487 43.47 -7.76 -20.58
N SER A 488 42.55 -6.83 -20.82
CA SER A 488 42.84 -5.60 -21.56
C SER A 488 42.10 -4.44 -20.92
N ASN A 489 42.87 -3.54 -20.33
CA ASN A 489 42.46 -2.22 -19.87
C ASN A 489 41.92 -1.40 -21.04
N GLN A 490 40.79 -0.72 -20.84
CA GLN A 490 40.56 0.59 -21.45
C GLN A 490 39.63 1.42 -20.56
N SER A 491 40.20 2.52 -20.08
CA SER A 491 39.55 3.61 -19.37
C SER A 491 38.78 4.46 -20.37
N THR A 492 37.49 4.66 -20.14
CA THR A 492 36.74 5.81 -20.68
C THR A 492 35.73 6.30 -19.65
N THR A 493 36.01 7.51 -19.17
CA THR A 493 35.15 8.41 -18.41
C THR A 493 33.87 8.77 -19.18
N SER A 494 32.71 8.68 -18.53
CA SER A 494 31.53 9.49 -18.90
C SER A 494 30.70 9.83 -17.67
N SER A 495 30.45 11.12 -17.53
CA SER A 495 29.73 11.86 -16.50
C SER A 495 28.25 11.47 -16.32
N ASN A 496 27.84 11.28 -15.07
CA ASN A 496 26.43 11.31 -14.64
C ASN A 496 25.87 12.75 -14.71
N PRO A 497 24.63 12.97 -15.19
CA PRO A 497 23.88 14.17 -14.85
C PRO A 497 23.32 14.03 -13.43
N SER A 498 23.65 14.99 -12.58
CA SER A 498 23.17 15.16 -11.21
C SER A 498 21.67 15.49 -11.17
N SER A 499 20.88 14.67 -10.48
CA SER A 499 19.53 15.03 -10.00
C SER A 499 19.65 15.99 -8.81
N ASN A 500 19.66 17.29 -9.09
CA ASN A 500 19.41 18.30 -8.06
C ASN A 500 17.91 18.53 -7.96
N SER A 501 17.22 17.74 -7.13
CA SER A 501 15.92 18.16 -6.59
C SER A 501 16.20 19.12 -5.42
N PRO A 502 15.70 20.36 -5.42
CA PRO A 502 15.85 21.26 -4.29
C PRO A 502 15.12 20.69 -3.07
N SER A 503 15.75 20.84 -1.93
CA SER A 503 15.35 20.38 -0.60
C SER A 503 13.84 20.47 -0.35
N ALA A 504 13.19 19.34 -0.11
CA ALA A 504 11.82 19.28 0.37
C ALA A 504 11.73 20.00 1.73
N VAL A 505 11.21 21.21 1.73
CA VAL A 505 10.71 21.83 2.97
C VAL A 505 9.62 20.89 3.47
N GLN A 506 9.79 20.37 4.69
CA GLN A 506 8.78 19.53 5.33
C GLN A 506 7.56 20.40 5.65
N ARG A 507 6.64 20.53 4.68
CA ARG A 507 5.41 21.33 4.80
C ARG A 507 4.49 20.63 5.79
N GLN A 508 4.31 21.21 6.97
CA GLN A 508 3.52 20.61 8.04
C GLN A 508 2.01 20.76 7.78
N PRO A 509 1.19 19.75 8.09
CA PRO A 509 -0.25 19.81 7.92
C PRO A 509 -0.90 20.82 8.87
N ILE A 510 -2.04 21.40 8.48
CA ILE A 510 -2.86 22.20 9.40
C ILE A 510 -3.45 21.26 10.45
N ALA A 511 -2.99 21.38 11.70
CA ALA A 511 -3.38 20.48 12.77
C ALA A 511 -4.88 20.54 13.10
N ASN A 512 -5.49 21.72 13.04
CA ASN A 512 -6.94 21.93 13.26
C ASN A 512 -7.50 22.88 12.19
N LEU A 513 -8.01 22.34 11.09
CA LEU A 513 -8.59 23.08 9.96
C LEU A 513 -10.09 23.27 10.17
N LEU A 514 -10.58 24.51 10.15
CA LEU A 514 -12.01 24.79 10.15
C LEU A 514 -12.55 24.86 8.71
N LEU A 515 -13.63 24.14 8.43
CA LEU A 515 -14.36 24.22 7.17
C LEU A 515 -15.44 25.30 7.26
N VAL A 516 -15.42 26.25 6.33
CA VAL A 516 -16.28 27.44 6.34
C VAL A 516 -17.07 27.52 5.05
N TYR A 517 -18.33 27.06 5.10
CA TYR A 517 -19.25 27.21 3.99
C TYR A 517 -19.63 28.67 3.80
N SER A 518 -19.46 29.14 2.56
CA SER A 518 -19.61 30.54 2.21
C SER A 518 -20.40 30.72 0.92
N ASP A 519 -21.33 31.67 0.96
CA ASP A 519 -22.08 32.15 -0.22
C ASP A 519 -22.60 33.56 0.09
N HIS A 520 -22.13 34.55 -0.70
CA HIS A 520 -22.49 35.94 -0.49
C HIS A 520 -23.95 36.27 -0.85
N GLN A 521 -24.64 35.38 -1.56
CA GLN A 521 -26.06 35.53 -1.89
C GLN A 521 -26.96 35.00 -0.77
N ARG A 522 -26.38 34.27 0.20
CA ARG A 522 -27.10 33.69 1.33
C ARG A 522 -26.84 34.43 2.63
N SER A 523 -27.89 34.62 3.41
CA SER A 523 -27.78 35.24 4.74
C SER A 523 -27.08 34.34 5.76
N ASP A 524 -27.23 33.02 5.65
CA ASP A 524 -26.54 32.04 6.50
C ASP A 524 -25.11 31.75 6.01
N GLY A 525 -24.82 31.95 4.73
CA GLY A 525 -23.51 31.74 4.10
C GLY A 525 -22.56 32.93 4.11
N THR A 526 -22.98 34.11 4.59
CA THR A 526 -22.10 35.29 4.69
C THR A 526 -21.52 35.39 6.10
N TRP A 527 -20.19 35.43 6.25
CA TRP A 527 -19.52 35.61 7.55
C TRP A 527 -19.04 37.05 7.74
N SER A 528 -19.37 37.64 8.88
CA SER A 528 -18.82 38.93 9.29
C SER A 528 -17.52 38.77 10.09
N THR A 529 -16.83 39.89 10.33
CA THR A 529 -15.68 39.93 11.24
C THR A 529 -16.03 39.35 12.61
N GLU A 530 -17.20 39.71 13.15
CA GLU A 530 -17.70 39.25 14.44
C GLU A 530 -18.02 37.76 14.46
N ASP A 531 -18.48 37.20 13.34
CA ASP A 531 -18.72 35.76 13.20
C ASP A 531 -17.41 34.97 13.29
N PHE A 532 -16.31 35.51 12.76
CA PHE A 532 -15.00 34.85 12.82
C PHE A 532 -14.33 34.93 14.19
N LEU A 533 -14.63 35.95 15.02
CA LEU A 533 -13.95 36.11 16.31
C LEU A 533 -14.00 34.85 17.21
N PRO A 534 -15.17 34.27 17.53
CA PRO A 534 -15.24 33.06 18.36
C PRO A 534 -14.74 31.81 17.64
N MET A 535 -14.50 31.85 16.32
CA MET A 535 -13.91 30.73 15.59
C MET A 535 -12.39 30.81 15.58
N LEU A 536 -11.78 31.99 15.64
CA LEU A 536 -10.32 32.14 15.65
C LEU A 536 -9.73 31.96 17.06
N ALA A 537 -10.41 32.44 18.09
CA ALA A 537 -10.01 32.31 19.49
C ALA A 537 -11.18 31.86 20.36
N HIS A 538 -10.88 31.23 21.49
CA HIS A 538 -11.91 30.75 22.40
C HIS A 538 -12.55 31.91 23.16
N LYS A 539 -13.88 32.01 23.07
CA LYS A 539 -14.69 33.02 23.72
C LYS A 539 -14.95 32.63 25.18
N ILE A 540 -14.47 33.46 26.11
CA ILE A 540 -14.78 33.35 27.54
C ILE A 540 -16.13 34.00 27.84
N LYS A 541 -16.31 35.23 27.34
CA LYS A 541 -17.52 36.05 27.47
C LYS A 541 -17.55 37.06 26.31
N PRO A 542 -18.67 37.75 26.06
CA PRO A 542 -18.73 38.75 24.98
C PRO A 542 -17.56 39.74 25.03
N GLY A 543 -16.79 39.83 23.94
CA GLY A 543 -15.62 40.70 23.81
C GLY A 543 -14.34 40.23 24.51
N SER A 544 -14.32 39.04 25.12
CA SER A 544 -13.16 38.50 25.84
C SER A 544 -12.82 37.11 25.32
N TYR A 545 -11.59 36.96 24.83
CA TYR A 545 -11.12 35.72 24.21
C TYR A 545 -9.78 35.28 24.81
N GLU A 546 -9.49 33.99 24.73
CA GLU A 546 -8.21 33.37 25.06
C GLU A 546 -7.87 32.29 24.05
N GLY A 547 -6.58 31.99 23.88
CA GLY A 547 -6.12 30.84 23.13
C GLY A 547 -6.49 30.85 21.64
N ARG A 548 -5.76 30.09 20.85
CA ARG A 548 -6.14 29.82 19.46
C ARG A 548 -7.14 28.67 19.44
N LEU A 549 -8.19 28.77 18.61
CA LEU A 549 -9.13 27.66 18.42
C LEU A 549 -8.78 26.82 17.17
N PHE A 550 -8.63 27.44 15.99
CA PHE A 550 -8.27 26.73 14.75
C PHE A 550 -6.97 27.23 14.13
N ASP A 551 -6.24 26.31 13.49
CA ASP A 551 -4.92 26.54 12.91
C ASP A 551 -4.93 27.07 11.48
N GLY A 552 -6.05 26.92 10.79
CA GLY A 552 -6.27 27.47 9.46
C GLY A 552 -7.73 27.34 9.05
N ILE A 553 -8.07 27.98 7.94
CA ILE A 553 -9.42 28.02 7.38
C ILE A 553 -9.43 27.41 5.99
N LEU A 554 -10.43 26.57 5.71
CA LEU A 554 -10.80 26.15 4.36
C LEU A 554 -12.13 26.83 3.99
N LEU A 555 -12.11 27.68 2.97
CA LEU A 555 -13.33 28.30 2.45
C LEU A 555 -14.00 27.36 1.44
N LEU A 556 -15.24 26.95 1.72
CA LEU A 556 -16.01 26.02 0.88
C LEU A 556 -17.18 26.73 0.18
N PRO A 557 -17.46 26.42 -1.09
CA PRO A 557 -18.74 26.76 -1.71
C PRO A 557 -19.86 25.88 -1.14
N PHE A 558 -21.10 26.36 -1.18
CA PHE A 558 -22.26 25.50 -0.96
C PHE A 558 -22.41 24.49 -2.11
N PRO A 559 -22.99 23.28 -1.85
CA PRO A 559 -23.21 22.29 -2.90
C PRO A 559 -23.98 22.85 -4.10
N SER A 560 -24.97 23.71 -3.85
CA SER A 560 -25.74 24.40 -4.90
C SER A 560 -24.89 25.27 -5.81
N THR A 561 -23.80 25.84 -5.32
CA THR A 561 -22.89 26.71 -6.09
C THR A 561 -21.81 25.88 -6.77
N ALA A 562 -21.28 24.89 -6.06
CA ALA A 562 -20.26 24.00 -6.57
C ALA A 562 -20.74 23.11 -7.73
N GLU A 563 -22.01 22.67 -7.69
CA GLU A 563 -22.59 21.76 -8.67
C GLU A 563 -23.40 22.46 -9.78
N ALA A 564 -23.44 23.80 -9.79
CA ALA A 564 -24.26 24.59 -10.73
C ALA A 564 -23.59 24.90 -12.09
N GLY A 565 -22.41 24.34 -12.36
CA GLY A 565 -21.70 24.51 -13.64
C GLY A 565 -20.71 25.68 -13.66
N LYS A 566 -20.07 25.92 -14.81
CA LYS A 566 -18.93 26.86 -14.95
C LYS A 566 -19.29 28.30 -14.55
N ALA A 567 -20.53 28.73 -14.77
CA ALA A 567 -20.96 30.10 -14.46
C ALA A 567 -20.93 30.41 -12.95
N ALA A 568 -21.26 29.44 -12.09
CA ALA A 568 -21.31 29.61 -10.65
C ALA A 568 -19.92 29.75 -9.99
N TRP A 569 -18.85 29.39 -10.72
CA TRP A 569 -17.48 29.52 -10.21
C TRP A 569 -17.08 30.99 -10.04
N THR A 570 -17.56 31.88 -10.91
CA THR A 570 -17.34 33.33 -10.78
C THR A 570 -17.99 33.88 -9.51
N ASP A 571 -19.23 33.48 -9.22
CA ASP A 571 -19.95 33.88 -8.00
C ASP A 571 -19.25 33.39 -6.73
N TYR A 572 -18.62 32.21 -6.80
CA TYR A 572 -17.80 31.70 -5.71
C TYR A 572 -16.51 32.52 -5.54
N ALA A 573 -15.82 32.92 -6.62
CA ALA A 573 -14.66 33.81 -6.51
C ALA A 573 -15.00 35.16 -5.83
N ASP A 574 -16.14 35.76 -6.19
CA ASP A 574 -16.63 36.98 -5.54
C ASP A 574 -17.01 36.76 -4.06
N THR A 575 -17.51 35.56 -3.74
CA THR A 575 -17.75 35.16 -2.35
C THR A 575 -16.44 35.12 -1.57
N VAL A 576 -15.40 34.48 -2.12
CA VAL A 576 -14.08 34.35 -1.48
C VAL A 576 -13.52 35.71 -1.11
N ASP A 577 -13.53 36.69 -2.02
CA ASP A 577 -13.01 38.04 -1.76
C ASP A 577 -13.67 38.70 -0.52
N ARG A 578 -15.00 38.58 -0.40
CA ARG A 578 -15.74 39.15 0.74
C ARG A 578 -15.41 38.44 2.05
N GLN A 579 -15.29 37.11 2.04
CA GLN A 579 -14.98 36.35 3.26
C GLN A 579 -13.55 36.59 3.73
N LEU A 580 -12.59 36.71 2.81
CA LEU A 580 -11.20 37.01 3.15
C LEU A 580 -11.05 38.37 3.82
N ALA A 581 -11.80 39.38 3.38
CA ALA A 581 -11.79 40.70 4.01
C ALA A 581 -12.27 40.65 5.48
N ALA A 582 -13.38 39.94 5.74
CA ALA A 582 -13.89 39.75 7.10
C ALA A 582 -12.92 38.95 7.97
N LEU A 583 -12.29 37.91 7.40
CA LEU A 583 -11.32 37.07 8.10
C LEU A 583 -10.04 37.84 8.46
N ASP A 584 -9.47 38.60 7.52
CA ASP A 584 -8.26 39.41 7.77
C ASP A 584 -8.50 40.44 8.89
N ALA A 585 -9.67 41.10 8.86
CA ALA A 585 -10.08 42.03 9.92
C ALA A 585 -10.23 41.34 11.28
N ALA A 586 -10.74 40.11 11.33
CA ALA A 586 -10.87 39.35 12.58
C ALA A 586 -9.50 38.94 13.15
N VAL A 587 -8.56 38.53 12.29
CA VAL A 587 -7.18 38.24 12.70
C VAL A 587 -6.50 39.51 13.24
N ALA A 588 -6.66 40.65 12.56
CA ALA A 588 -6.15 41.94 13.02
C ALA A 588 -6.70 42.29 14.41
N TRP A 589 -8.01 42.10 14.61
CA TRP A 589 -8.68 42.35 15.88
C TRP A 589 -8.10 41.48 16.99
N HIS A 590 -7.92 40.16 16.78
CA HIS A 590 -7.36 39.27 17.80
C HIS A 590 -5.92 39.62 18.17
N ARG A 591 -5.08 39.97 17.20
CA ARG A 591 -3.69 40.38 17.49
C ARG A 591 -3.61 41.62 18.36
N ALA A 592 -4.62 42.49 18.30
CA ALA A 592 -4.70 43.70 19.12
C ALA A 592 -5.36 43.47 20.50
N HIS A 593 -6.24 42.48 20.65
CA HIS A 593 -7.12 42.37 21.83
C HIS A 593 -7.04 41.04 22.59
N THR A 594 -6.45 39.99 22.01
CA THR A 594 -6.40 38.64 22.61
C THR A 594 -4.96 38.32 23.03
N PRO A 595 -4.70 38.11 24.34
CA PRO A 595 -3.38 37.71 24.82
C PRO A 595 -2.87 36.46 24.10
N ASP A 596 -1.58 36.46 23.78
CA ASP A 596 -0.86 35.33 23.17
C ASP A 596 -1.42 34.81 21.83
N PHE A 597 -2.26 35.60 21.15
CA PHE A 597 -2.75 35.24 19.82
C PHE A 597 -1.59 35.21 18.79
N PRO A 598 -1.52 34.19 17.90
CA PRO A 598 -0.42 34.05 16.96
C PRO A 598 -0.20 35.28 16.05
N GLN A 599 1.07 35.68 15.95
CA GLN A 599 1.49 36.78 15.08
C GLN A 599 1.83 36.32 13.66
N LYS A 600 1.98 35.00 13.44
CA LYS A 600 2.16 34.44 12.09
C LYS A 600 0.87 34.61 11.27
N PRO A 601 0.97 34.81 9.94
CA PRO A 601 -0.20 34.82 9.06
C PRO A 601 -1.07 33.57 9.24
N LEU A 602 -2.38 33.73 9.19
CA LEU A 602 -3.34 32.63 9.26
C LEU A 602 -3.32 31.87 7.92
N PRO A 603 -3.03 30.56 7.91
CA PRO A 603 -3.14 29.75 6.71
C PRO A 603 -4.57 29.66 6.19
N VAL A 604 -4.75 29.87 4.89
CA VAL A 604 -6.02 29.77 4.18
C VAL A 604 -5.89 28.81 3.01
N VAL A 605 -6.85 27.89 2.92
CA VAL A 605 -7.04 26.97 1.80
C VAL A 605 -8.29 27.40 1.03
N LEU A 606 -8.18 27.51 -0.29
CA LEU A 606 -9.29 27.84 -1.19
C LEU A 606 -9.82 26.58 -1.88
N THR A 607 -11.05 26.57 -2.38
CA THR A 607 -11.61 25.36 -3.03
C THR A 607 -11.50 25.45 -4.55
N ILE A 608 -11.14 24.33 -5.19
CA ILE A 608 -11.37 24.08 -6.61
C ILE A 608 -12.71 23.34 -6.73
N PRO A 609 -13.79 23.99 -7.20
CA PRO A 609 -15.07 23.31 -7.40
C PRO A 609 -14.94 22.19 -8.43
N TYR A 610 -15.79 21.16 -8.32
CA TYR A 610 -15.68 20.01 -9.21
C TYR A 610 -16.21 20.31 -10.62
N PRO A 611 -15.41 20.20 -11.70
CA PRO A 611 -15.92 20.36 -13.06
C PRO A 611 -16.70 19.11 -13.46
N ASN A 612 -17.98 19.04 -13.10
CA ASN A 612 -18.81 17.85 -13.29
C ASN A 612 -19.06 17.60 -14.79
N PRO A 613 -18.56 16.48 -15.36
CA PRO A 613 -18.71 16.19 -16.79
C PRO A 613 -20.16 15.91 -17.20
N GLN A 614 -21.10 15.78 -16.25
CA GLN A 614 -22.52 15.56 -16.55
C GLN A 614 -23.30 16.85 -16.88
N LEU A 615 -22.75 18.04 -16.58
CA LEU A 615 -23.46 19.31 -16.76
C LEU A 615 -23.36 19.89 -18.18
N GLY A 616 -22.63 19.24 -19.09
CA GLY A 616 -22.49 19.66 -20.49
C GLY A 616 -21.54 20.83 -20.74
N ASP A 617 -21.10 21.54 -19.69
CA ASP A 617 -20.15 22.66 -19.77
C ASP A 617 -18.74 22.25 -20.22
N TRP A 618 -18.37 20.97 -19.99
CA TRP A 618 -17.04 20.44 -20.28
C TRP A 618 -17.13 19.16 -21.11
N PRO A 619 -17.14 19.26 -22.45
CA PRO A 619 -17.27 18.09 -23.31
C PRO A 619 -16.05 17.17 -23.30
N THR A 620 -14.87 17.65 -22.87
CA THR A 620 -13.64 16.86 -22.81
C THR A 620 -12.87 17.03 -21.48
N GLU A 621 -12.01 16.06 -21.14
CA GLU A 621 -11.06 16.14 -20.01
C GLU A 621 -10.18 17.40 -20.10
N ALA A 622 -9.81 17.82 -21.32
CA ALA A 622 -9.00 19.01 -21.56
C ALA A 622 -9.75 20.32 -21.22
N ASP A 623 -11.05 20.40 -21.51
CA ASP A 623 -11.86 21.57 -21.16
C ASP A 623 -12.00 21.74 -19.65
N ARG A 624 -12.10 20.61 -18.92
CA ARG A 624 -12.14 20.58 -17.45
C ARG A 624 -10.84 21.12 -16.88
N LEU A 625 -9.70 20.59 -17.33
CA LEU A 625 -8.38 21.02 -16.89
C LEU A 625 -8.14 22.51 -17.19
N GLN A 626 -8.47 22.96 -18.40
CA GLN A 626 -8.33 24.35 -18.80
C GLN A 626 -9.17 25.28 -17.89
N SER A 627 -10.40 24.90 -17.56
CA SER A 627 -11.26 25.70 -16.67
C SER A 627 -10.73 25.76 -15.24
N ILE A 628 -10.15 24.67 -14.73
CA ILE A 628 -9.47 24.66 -13.41
C ILE A 628 -8.28 25.61 -13.40
N ARG A 629 -7.45 25.59 -14.46
CA ARG A 629 -6.29 26.48 -14.60
C ARG A 629 -6.70 27.95 -14.67
N GLU A 630 -7.70 28.27 -15.49
CA GLU A 630 -8.27 29.62 -15.58
C GLU A 630 -8.79 30.12 -14.22
N PHE A 631 -9.52 29.26 -13.52
CA PHE A 631 -10.12 29.60 -12.23
C PHE A 631 -9.08 29.82 -11.12
N THR A 632 -8.14 28.89 -10.97
CA THR A 632 -7.06 29.01 -9.97
C THR A 632 -6.12 30.18 -10.27
N ALA A 633 -5.83 30.47 -11.54
CA ALA A 633 -5.06 31.64 -11.93
C ALA A 633 -5.78 32.95 -11.56
N GLU A 634 -7.10 33.03 -11.78
CA GLU A 634 -7.87 34.21 -11.41
C GLU A 634 -7.95 34.39 -9.89
N LEU A 635 -8.15 33.33 -9.11
CA LEU A 635 -8.10 33.42 -7.64
C LEU A 635 -6.72 33.84 -7.13
N ASN A 636 -5.64 33.27 -7.68
CA ASN A 636 -4.27 33.65 -7.32
C ASN A 636 -3.98 35.12 -7.63
N LYS A 637 -4.46 35.61 -8.78
CA LYS A 637 -4.35 37.02 -9.17
C LYS A 637 -5.12 37.92 -8.20
N ARG A 638 -6.37 37.59 -7.87
CA ARG A 638 -7.18 38.35 -6.89
C ARG A 638 -6.51 38.40 -5.53
N TRP A 639 -5.99 37.27 -5.05
CA TRP A 639 -5.23 37.18 -3.80
C TRP A 639 -4.03 38.13 -3.78
N GLN A 640 -3.21 38.11 -4.84
CA GLN A 640 -2.04 38.97 -4.96
C GLN A 640 -2.41 40.46 -5.00
N GLN A 641 -3.51 40.81 -5.67
CA GLN A 641 -4.00 42.19 -5.77
C GLN A 641 -4.53 42.73 -4.44
N ALA A 642 -5.16 41.89 -3.62
CA ALA A 642 -5.70 42.29 -2.33
C ALA A 642 -4.60 42.54 -1.27
N ALA A 643 -3.42 41.93 -1.42
CA ALA A 643 -2.26 42.12 -0.55
C ALA A 643 -2.57 41.95 0.96
N TRP A 644 -3.22 40.83 1.31
CA TRP A 644 -3.64 40.53 2.69
C TRP A 644 -2.47 40.60 3.68
N SER A 645 -2.68 41.32 4.78
CA SER A 645 -1.62 41.58 5.78
C SER A 645 -1.52 40.48 6.82
N HIS A 646 -2.59 39.73 7.05
CA HIS A 646 -2.70 38.79 8.15
C HIS A 646 -2.99 37.36 7.72
N LEU A 647 -3.23 37.13 6.42
CA LEU A 647 -3.57 35.83 5.83
C LEU A 647 -2.45 35.32 4.93
N GLN A 648 -2.35 34.00 4.79
CA GLN A 648 -1.45 33.34 3.86
C GLN A 648 -2.23 32.29 3.05
N HIS A 649 -2.27 32.44 1.74
CA HIS A 649 -2.80 31.41 0.85
C HIS A 649 -1.76 30.32 0.74
N ILE A 650 -2.11 29.14 1.23
CA ILE A 650 -1.17 28.01 1.30
C ILE A 650 -1.48 26.91 0.30
N GLY A 651 -2.68 26.91 -0.30
CA GLY A 651 -3.08 25.82 -1.18
C GLY A 651 -4.55 25.77 -1.52
N TYR A 652 -4.88 24.75 -2.30
CA TYR A 652 -6.23 24.47 -2.77
C TYR A 652 -6.76 23.14 -2.26
N TYR A 653 -8.07 23.07 -2.03
CA TYR A 653 -8.83 21.87 -1.72
C TYR A 653 -9.56 21.38 -2.97
N TRP A 654 -9.43 20.09 -3.26
CA TRP A 654 -10.20 19.42 -4.31
C TRP A 654 -11.56 19.02 -3.77
N GLN A 655 -12.62 19.61 -4.32
CA GLN A 655 -13.96 19.46 -3.76
C GLN A 655 -14.56 18.05 -3.86
N TRP A 656 -14.24 17.30 -4.91
CA TRP A 656 -14.86 15.99 -5.14
C TRP A 656 -14.23 14.92 -4.24
N GLU A 657 -15.04 14.25 -3.44
CA GLU A 657 -14.58 13.42 -2.31
C GLU A 657 -14.15 11.99 -2.70
N ASP A 658 -14.22 11.63 -3.99
CA ASP A 658 -13.67 10.37 -4.50
C ASP A 658 -12.83 10.53 -5.78
N ALA A 659 -12.11 9.47 -6.14
CA ALA A 659 -11.35 9.39 -7.39
C ALA A 659 -11.64 8.06 -8.10
N HIS A 660 -12.92 7.71 -8.25
CA HIS A 660 -13.32 6.42 -8.82
C HIS A 660 -13.06 6.32 -10.34
N ARG A 661 -13.12 7.44 -11.07
CA ARG A 661 -12.87 7.49 -12.52
C ARG A 661 -11.38 7.64 -12.82
N GLU A 662 -10.89 6.90 -13.82
CA GLU A 662 -9.51 7.08 -14.30
C GLU A 662 -9.26 8.48 -14.85
N GLU A 663 -10.27 9.07 -15.49
CA GLU A 663 -10.25 10.46 -15.97
C GLU A 663 -10.01 11.45 -14.82
N ASP A 664 -10.77 11.34 -13.73
CA ASP A 664 -10.58 12.19 -12.56
C ASP A 664 -9.20 11.97 -11.93
N GLN A 665 -8.69 10.73 -11.89
CA GLN A 665 -7.34 10.48 -11.37
C GLN A 665 -6.23 11.12 -12.21
N ARG A 666 -6.36 11.14 -13.55
CA ARG A 666 -5.40 11.86 -14.42
C ARG A 666 -5.50 13.37 -14.23
N LEU A 667 -6.73 13.89 -14.16
CA LEU A 667 -7.00 15.29 -13.93
C LEU A 667 -6.40 15.76 -12.59
N ILE A 668 -6.66 15.04 -11.50
CA ILE A 668 -6.16 15.34 -10.15
C ILE A 668 -4.62 15.39 -10.13
N ARG A 669 -3.93 14.41 -10.73
CA ARG A 669 -2.45 14.43 -10.79
C ARG A 669 -1.91 15.66 -11.52
N THR A 670 -2.53 16.00 -12.65
CA THR A 670 -2.11 17.17 -13.44
C THR A 670 -2.33 18.47 -12.67
N VAL A 671 -3.46 18.58 -11.95
CA VAL A 671 -3.74 19.74 -11.08
C VAL A 671 -2.75 19.80 -9.91
N ALA A 672 -2.40 18.66 -9.32
CA ALA A 672 -1.40 18.62 -8.26
C ALA A 672 -0.05 19.17 -8.74
N ASP A 673 0.42 18.71 -9.91
CA ASP A 673 1.64 19.19 -10.53
C ASP A 673 1.59 20.72 -10.77
N ASP A 674 0.50 21.22 -11.36
CA ASP A 674 0.29 22.66 -11.61
C ASP A 674 0.34 23.49 -10.31
N LEU A 675 -0.21 22.98 -9.20
CA LEU A 675 -0.20 23.64 -7.89
C LEU A 675 1.18 23.60 -7.24
N HIS A 676 1.88 22.47 -7.33
CA HIS A 676 3.23 22.30 -6.78
C HIS A 676 4.25 23.20 -7.48
N GLU A 677 4.11 23.41 -8.80
CA GLU A 677 4.91 24.38 -9.56
C GLU A 677 4.74 25.82 -9.05
N GLN A 678 3.59 26.11 -8.42
CA GLN A 678 3.26 27.41 -7.82
C GLN A 678 3.58 27.49 -6.32
N ASP A 679 4.29 26.50 -5.76
CA ASP A 679 4.59 26.37 -4.32
C ASP A 679 3.32 26.27 -3.44
N LEU A 680 2.20 25.85 -4.01
CA LEU A 680 0.93 25.65 -3.32
C LEU A 680 0.74 24.20 -2.89
N LEU A 681 0.01 23.99 -1.80
CA LEU A 681 -0.38 22.67 -1.30
C LEU A 681 -1.71 22.22 -1.90
N PHE A 682 -1.91 20.90 -1.97
CA PHE A 682 -3.13 20.29 -2.46
C PHE A 682 -3.82 19.44 -1.39
N TYR A 683 -5.07 19.78 -1.09
CA TYR A 683 -5.86 19.25 0.02
C TYR A 683 -7.03 18.38 -0.47
N TRP A 684 -7.39 17.37 0.33
CA TRP A 684 -8.53 16.50 0.04
C TRP A 684 -9.26 16.04 1.31
N ILE A 685 -10.55 15.73 1.20
CA ILE A 685 -11.40 15.32 2.33
C ILE A 685 -12.28 14.17 1.82
N PRO A 686 -11.72 12.94 1.76
CA PRO A 686 -12.46 11.78 1.26
C PRO A 686 -13.40 11.18 2.31
N TYR A 687 -14.53 10.65 1.84
CA TYR A 687 -15.43 9.85 2.65
C TYR A 687 -14.85 8.47 3.05
N TYR A 688 -15.46 7.81 4.04
CA TYR A 688 -14.96 6.52 4.54
C TYR A 688 -14.95 5.45 3.44
N ASP A 689 -13.79 4.83 3.20
CA ASP A 689 -13.55 3.91 2.08
C ASP A 689 -13.82 4.53 0.68
N ALA A 690 -13.59 5.84 0.53
CA ALA A 690 -13.69 6.50 -0.77
C ALA A 690 -12.78 5.84 -1.82
N PRO A 691 -13.26 5.66 -3.06
CA PRO A 691 -12.43 5.24 -4.18
C PRO A 691 -11.23 6.18 -4.34
N GLY A 692 -10.03 5.60 -4.46
CA GLY A 692 -8.79 6.37 -4.55
C GLY A 692 -8.16 6.75 -3.21
N LEU A 693 -8.84 6.51 -2.08
CA LEU A 693 -8.33 6.82 -0.73
C LEU A 693 -6.92 6.28 -0.48
N THR A 694 -6.65 5.03 -0.82
CA THR A 694 -5.32 4.41 -0.61
C THR A 694 -4.22 4.97 -1.50
N LYS A 695 -4.59 5.71 -2.55
CA LYS A 695 -3.67 6.30 -3.54
C LYS A 695 -3.56 7.82 -3.40
N TRP A 696 -4.12 8.41 -2.34
CA TRP A 696 -4.21 9.87 -2.21
C TRP A 696 -2.86 10.59 -2.43
N ARG A 697 -1.75 10.02 -1.90
CA ARG A 697 -0.39 10.53 -2.16
C ARG A 697 0.07 10.37 -3.60
N GLU A 698 -0.23 9.23 -4.23
CA GLU A 698 0.08 9.00 -5.66
C GLU A 698 -0.74 9.90 -6.59
N LEU A 699 -1.86 10.43 -6.11
CA LEU A 699 -2.66 11.43 -6.82
C LEU A 699 -2.10 12.85 -6.67
N GLY A 700 -1.12 13.05 -5.79
CA GLY A 700 -0.43 14.34 -5.61
C GLY A 700 -0.99 15.22 -4.48
N PHE A 701 -1.92 14.72 -3.68
CA PHE A 701 -2.39 15.44 -2.49
C PHE A 701 -1.30 15.50 -1.41
N ASP A 702 -1.14 16.67 -0.79
CA ASP A 702 -0.19 16.91 0.29
C ASP A 702 -0.81 16.64 1.67
N GLN A 703 -2.10 16.90 1.82
CA GLN A 703 -2.83 16.68 3.06
C GLN A 703 -4.25 16.20 2.78
N ALA A 704 -4.68 15.14 3.47
CA ALA A 704 -6.05 14.65 3.37
C ALA A 704 -6.68 14.40 4.74
N TYR A 705 -8.00 14.58 4.88
CA TYR A 705 -8.75 14.30 6.12
C TYR A 705 -9.87 13.30 5.86
N LEU A 706 -9.79 12.12 6.45
CA LEU A 706 -10.80 11.08 6.26
C LEU A 706 -12.08 11.42 7.03
N GLN A 707 -13.21 11.45 6.33
CA GLN A 707 -14.53 11.61 6.93
C GLN A 707 -15.02 10.24 7.41
N PRO A 708 -15.32 10.06 8.71
CA PRO A 708 -15.88 8.79 9.17
C PRO A 708 -17.28 8.50 8.62
N ASN A 709 -18.02 9.55 8.19
CA ASN A 709 -19.45 9.56 7.89
C ASN A 709 -20.29 8.96 9.01
N TYR A 710 -19.75 8.96 10.22
CA TYR A 710 -20.41 8.40 11.37
C TYR A 710 -21.57 9.31 11.74
N TYR A 711 -21.38 10.63 11.81
CA TYR A 711 -22.33 11.59 12.42
C TYR A 711 -23.69 11.65 11.73
N PHE A 712 -23.76 11.44 10.42
CA PHE A 712 -24.98 11.63 9.63
C PHE A 712 -25.88 10.40 9.55
N ASP A 713 -25.34 9.19 9.73
CA ASP A 713 -26.13 7.96 9.61
C ASP A 713 -26.15 7.16 10.92
N PRO A 714 -27.31 7.05 11.59
CA PRO A 714 -27.46 6.32 12.84
C PRO A 714 -27.20 4.81 12.71
N GLN A 715 -27.16 4.26 11.49
CA GLN A 715 -26.85 2.85 11.25
C GLN A 715 -25.37 2.53 11.49
N PHE A 716 -24.47 3.52 11.42
CA PHE A 716 -23.05 3.28 11.67
C PHE A 716 -22.77 3.17 13.19
N PRO A 717 -22.19 2.05 13.65
CA PRO A 717 -21.85 1.87 15.06
C PRO A 717 -20.60 2.69 15.42
N ILE A 718 -20.35 2.90 16.71
CA ILE A 718 -19.15 3.61 17.20
C ILE A 718 -17.83 2.97 16.71
N GLN A 719 -17.85 1.68 16.36
CA GLN A 719 -16.72 0.98 15.74
C GLN A 719 -16.25 1.64 14.44
N ARG A 720 -17.16 2.30 13.69
CA ARG A 720 -16.82 3.08 12.49
C ARG A 720 -15.73 4.11 12.78
N LEU A 721 -15.82 4.82 13.90
CA LEU A 721 -14.84 5.83 14.30
C LEU A 721 -13.46 5.23 14.56
N GLN A 722 -13.42 4.09 15.27
CA GLN A 722 -12.17 3.37 15.53
C GLN A 722 -11.53 2.88 14.24
N ASN A 723 -12.35 2.35 13.33
CA ASN A 723 -11.87 1.87 12.03
C ASN A 723 -11.34 3.02 11.17
N ALA A 724 -12.04 4.16 11.14
CA ALA A 724 -11.63 5.36 10.39
C ALA A 724 -10.30 5.89 10.93
N TYR A 725 -10.17 5.95 12.24
CA TYR A 725 -8.94 6.37 12.90
C TYR A 725 -7.75 5.45 12.55
N GLN A 726 -7.92 4.13 12.58
CA GLN A 726 -6.86 3.19 12.20
C GLN A 726 -6.48 3.30 10.72
N GLN A 727 -7.48 3.53 9.85
CA GLN A 727 -7.27 3.71 8.41
C GLN A 727 -6.55 5.03 8.11
N ALA A 728 -6.97 6.14 8.71
CA ALA A 728 -6.30 7.43 8.58
C ALA A 728 -4.85 7.34 9.08
N LYS A 729 -4.62 6.71 10.23
CA LYS A 729 -3.28 6.50 10.77
C LYS A 729 -2.39 5.67 9.85
N SER A 730 -2.90 4.57 9.28
CA SER A 730 -2.11 3.68 8.42
C SER A 730 -1.75 4.32 7.07
N LEU A 731 -2.62 5.19 6.57
CA LEU A 731 -2.44 5.89 5.29
C LEU A 731 -1.85 7.31 5.45
N GLY A 732 -1.64 7.77 6.69
CA GLY A 732 -1.09 9.09 7.01
C GLY A 732 -2.01 10.26 6.69
N LEU A 733 -3.33 10.09 6.84
CA LEU A 733 -4.35 11.15 6.72
C LEU A 733 -4.64 11.78 8.09
N GLY A 734 -5.23 12.96 8.10
CA GLY A 734 -6.01 13.47 9.23
C GLY A 734 -7.42 12.87 9.30
N ILE A 735 -8.24 13.35 10.24
CA ILE A 735 -9.64 12.95 10.43
C ILE A 735 -10.54 14.18 10.38
N GLU A 736 -11.69 14.08 9.73
CA GLU A 736 -12.75 15.07 9.88
C GLU A 736 -13.62 14.78 11.10
N ILE A 737 -13.89 15.82 11.89
CA ILE A 737 -14.92 15.84 12.93
C ILE A 737 -16.19 16.41 12.31
N GLU A 738 -17.23 15.59 12.26
CA GLU A 738 -18.49 15.91 11.58
C GLU A 738 -19.56 16.39 12.56
N GLY A 739 -20.24 17.48 12.22
CA GLY A 739 -21.37 18.05 12.95
C GLY A 739 -22.13 19.04 12.08
N ASP A 740 -23.37 19.37 12.46
CA ASP A 740 -24.20 20.36 11.75
C ASP A 740 -25.25 20.97 12.69
N GLU A 741 -26.22 21.72 12.15
CA GLU A 741 -27.28 22.37 12.93
C GLU A 741 -28.21 21.40 13.68
N HIS A 742 -28.21 20.10 13.34
CA HIS A 742 -28.97 19.10 14.11
C HIS A 742 -28.47 19.00 15.53
N ILE A 743 -27.19 19.30 15.81
CA ILE A 743 -26.69 19.33 17.18
C ILE A 743 -27.38 20.38 18.07
N LEU A 744 -27.92 21.44 17.46
CA LEU A 744 -28.60 22.52 18.15
C LEU A 744 -30.10 22.23 18.36
N ARG A 745 -30.71 21.51 17.42
CA ARG A 745 -32.17 21.27 17.37
C ARG A 745 -32.58 19.88 17.84
N HIS A 746 -31.69 18.90 17.73
CA HIS A 746 -31.91 17.47 17.98
C HIS A 746 -30.74 16.90 18.82
N ASN A 747 -30.34 17.64 19.86
CA ASN A 747 -29.15 17.33 20.67
C ASN A 747 -29.19 15.94 21.33
N ASP A 748 -30.36 15.38 21.64
CA ASP A 748 -30.47 14.04 22.25
C ASP A 748 -29.92 12.94 21.33
N GLU A 749 -30.03 13.13 20.01
CA GLU A 749 -29.52 12.20 19.01
C GLU A 749 -28.11 12.59 18.56
N PHE A 750 -27.93 13.85 18.14
CA PHE A 750 -26.69 14.29 17.48
C PHE A 750 -25.59 14.73 18.46
N GLY A 751 -25.96 15.20 19.65
CA GLY A 751 -25.03 15.60 20.70
C GLY A 751 -24.12 14.44 21.16
N PRO A 752 -24.64 13.25 21.50
CA PRO A 752 -23.82 12.08 21.77
C PRO A 752 -22.92 11.68 20.60
N ARG A 753 -23.40 11.77 19.36
CA ARG A 753 -22.65 11.35 18.17
C ARG A 753 -21.46 12.27 17.89
N TYR A 754 -21.64 13.58 18.07
CA TYR A 754 -20.54 14.54 18.07
C TYR A 754 -19.51 14.25 19.17
N ARG A 755 -19.95 14.05 20.42
CA ARG A 755 -19.04 13.74 21.54
C ARG A 755 -18.26 12.44 21.33
N ASN A 756 -18.88 11.42 20.76
CA ASN A 756 -18.21 10.15 20.46
C ASN A 756 -17.02 10.33 19.51
N GLN A 757 -17.09 11.26 18.55
CA GLN A 757 -15.98 11.55 17.63
C GLN A 757 -14.77 12.16 18.33
N LEU A 758 -15.01 13.08 19.26
CA LEU A 758 -13.94 13.67 20.09
C LEU A 758 -13.28 12.63 20.98
N VAL A 759 -14.06 11.71 21.57
CA VAL A 759 -13.52 10.63 22.43
C VAL A 759 -12.78 9.57 21.61
N ALA A 760 -13.29 9.20 20.43
CA ALA A 760 -12.72 8.14 19.60
C ALA A 760 -11.42 8.54 18.88
N SER A 761 -11.08 9.83 18.86
CA SER A 761 -9.93 10.36 18.11
C SER A 761 -8.86 10.98 19.04
N PRO A 762 -8.23 10.23 19.95
CA PRO A 762 -7.39 10.81 21.00
C PRO A 762 -5.99 11.24 20.53
N SER A 763 -5.62 11.01 19.27
CA SER A 763 -4.23 11.19 18.83
C SER A 763 -3.81 12.65 18.82
N ARG A 764 -2.69 12.95 19.47
CA ARG A 764 -2.00 14.24 19.37
C ARG A 764 -1.27 14.40 18.04
N ASP A 765 -0.82 13.29 17.44
CA ASP A 765 -0.01 13.29 16.21
C ASP A 765 -0.85 13.36 14.90
N MET A 766 -2.17 13.52 15.02
CA MET A 766 -3.11 13.52 13.89
C MET A 766 -3.63 14.94 13.64
N ALA A 767 -3.75 15.31 12.35
CA ALA A 767 -4.41 16.53 11.93
C ALA A 767 -5.94 16.34 11.84
N TYR A 768 -6.70 17.40 12.07
CA TYR A 768 -8.16 17.36 12.10
C TYR A 768 -8.77 18.45 11.25
N ALA A 769 -9.80 18.09 10.49
CA ALA A 769 -10.72 19.02 9.85
C ALA A 769 -12.02 19.06 10.64
N PHE A 770 -12.68 20.22 10.68
CA PHE A 770 -13.93 20.39 11.43
C PHE A 770 -15.03 20.86 10.49
N TYR A 771 -15.92 19.93 10.13
CA TYR A 771 -17.19 20.22 9.47
C TYR A 771 -18.25 20.40 10.55
N LEU A 772 -18.76 21.62 10.74
CA LEU A 772 -19.73 21.96 11.79
C LEU A 772 -20.97 22.65 11.20
N GLY A 773 -21.40 22.17 10.03
CA GLY A 773 -22.44 22.77 9.19
C GLY A 773 -22.06 24.19 8.77
N THR A 774 -23.06 25.04 8.56
CA THR A 774 -22.81 26.43 8.17
C THR A 774 -22.27 27.27 9.33
N LYS A 775 -23.01 27.36 10.45
CA LYS A 775 -22.67 28.24 11.59
C LYS A 775 -22.94 27.58 12.94
N SER A 776 -22.94 26.25 13.03
CA SER A 776 -23.46 25.57 14.22
C SER A 776 -22.57 25.75 15.45
N LEU A 777 -21.24 25.69 15.28
CA LEU A 777 -20.31 25.99 16.38
C LEU A 777 -20.36 27.46 16.80
N LEU A 778 -20.51 28.36 15.82
CA LEU A 778 -20.70 29.79 16.07
C LEU A 778 -21.96 30.04 16.90
N GLN A 779 -23.10 29.48 16.49
CA GLN A 779 -24.37 29.56 17.23
C GLN A 779 -24.25 28.97 18.63
N ALA A 780 -23.53 27.86 18.79
CA ALA A 780 -23.26 27.27 20.11
C ALA A 780 -22.48 28.25 21.03
N SER A 781 -21.54 29.02 20.49
CA SER A 781 -20.77 30.02 21.26
C SER A 781 -21.61 31.18 21.81
N PHE A 782 -22.82 31.39 21.28
CA PHE A 782 -23.77 32.42 21.73
C PHE A 782 -24.97 31.85 22.49
N SER A 783 -25.10 30.53 22.60
CA SER A 783 -26.22 29.91 23.31
C SER A 783 -26.12 30.14 24.82
N GLY A 784 -27.25 30.43 25.48
CA GLY A 784 -27.34 30.57 26.94
C GLY A 784 -27.67 29.27 27.68
N GLY A 785 -27.88 28.16 26.98
CA GLY A 785 -28.15 26.86 27.59
C GLY A 785 -26.88 26.05 27.84
N ASP A 786 -26.68 25.59 29.08
CA ASP A 786 -25.44 24.93 29.56
C ASP A 786 -24.93 23.80 28.66
N HIS A 787 -25.83 23.04 28.01
CA HIS A 787 -25.46 21.89 27.19
C HIS A 787 -24.99 22.25 25.77
N ILE A 788 -25.66 23.22 25.11
CA ILE A 788 -25.32 23.67 23.75
C ILE A 788 -24.05 24.52 23.79
N ASN A 789 -23.98 25.48 24.72
CA ASN A 789 -22.78 26.27 24.93
C ASN A 789 -21.59 25.38 25.33
N GLY A 790 -21.83 24.36 26.16
CA GLY A 790 -20.84 23.36 26.51
C GLY A 790 -20.24 22.59 25.33
N LEU A 791 -20.87 22.54 24.14
CA LEU A 791 -20.25 21.95 22.94
C LEU A 791 -19.10 22.81 22.41
N TYR A 792 -19.28 24.13 22.39
CA TYR A 792 -18.25 25.09 21.99
C TYR A 792 -17.03 25.00 22.91
N HIS A 793 -17.26 25.08 24.23
CA HIS A 793 -16.19 24.98 25.23
C HIS A 793 -15.47 23.63 25.19
N ARG A 794 -16.20 22.51 25.07
CA ARG A 794 -15.56 21.19 24.97
C ARG A 794 -14.75 21.01 23.70
N THR A 795 -15.16 21.59 22.58
CA THR A 795 -14.38 21.54 21.34
C THR A 795 -13.05 22.27 21.52
N TYR A 796 -13.07 23.45 22.15
CA TYR A 796 -11.84 24.18 22.50
C TYR A 796 -10.94 23.40 23.46
N GLU A 797 -11.48 22.91 24.58
CA GLU A 797 -10.68 22.15 25.56
C GLU A 797 -10.05 20.91 24.90
N TRP A 798 -10.80 20.21 24.04
CA TRP A 798 -10.28 19.07 23.30
C TRP A 798 -9.12 19.45 22.34
N ILE A 799 -9.22 20.59 21.64
CA ILE A 799 -8.13 21.08 20.78
C ILE A 799 -6.91 21.52 21.63
N LYS A 800 -7.17 22.18 22.75
CA LYS A 800 -6.14 22.71 23.66
C LYS A 800 -5.36 21.60 24.36
N GLU A 801 -6.04 20.59 24.90
CA GLU A 801 -5.44 19.41 25.55
C GLU A 801 -4.50 18.63 24.61
N ARG A 802 -4.72 18.75 23.29
CA ARG A 802 -3.91 18.11 22.25
C ARG A 802 -2.75 18.98 21.76
N SER A 803 -2.86 20.30 21.89
CA SER A 803 -1.83 21.27 21.50
C SER A 803 -0.74 21.50 22.56
N GLN A 804 -0.90 20.96 23.78
CA GLN A 804 0.12 21.00 24.83
C GLN A 804 1.01 19.74 24.78
N PRO A 805 2.36 19.88 24.85
CA PRO A 805 3.30 18.76 24.73
C PRO A 805 3.06 17.63 25.73
#